data_AF-A0A8T5L0W2-F1
#
_entry.id   AF-A0A8T5L0W2-F1
#
_cell.length_a   1.000
_cell.length_b   1.000
_cell.length_c   1.000
_cell.angle_alpha   90.00
_cell.angle_beta   90.00
_cell.angle_gamma   90.00
#
_symmetry.space_group_name_H-M   'P 1'
#
loop_
_entity.id
_entity.type
_entity.pdbx_description
1 polymer ?
#
loop_
_entity_poly.entity_id
_entity_poly.type
_entity_poly.pdbx_seq_one_letter_code
_entity_poly.pdbx_strand_id
1 'polypeptide(L)'
;MKIKRLMAGGLSALLAGTTLLVAGGFANPGLGDYVTTSGSQLTSPMIVVGSDAQVSDVIGAADIGVAIAGYATTAGACTSTSTVGVSGGADVASSSKFLYFGSELNRAKSTLTISDLPTILAQGTATVDWSGGPYTYDHYIELGTRTTTFGTSGGDYDDPVSHVDIGSSFSTPLYNLTIVFNKVLNLSHADVQGGEMTLFGVDYTIGTSSRSSATATVNKLELLGGSGSTTVDEGETAEVSVGGVMHDITVDLVEGATTGRITVDGKGKSVTEGVTYTISGDQGSIDVYVKDVMYTAKESGISKMEVVLGSSKVTLQDSQKVKVGTSNTNIDGTYVDIIGDDSGVSKIVISVAAADSTNDDIKAGSYFTDPIFGSFKVAYNGLNPALDSADRDTITIDNSGTTGATLSMTDYRGNEKLMTFAFTATGTWQVDLNASSTRTYVIAEGQPVRENDYVILAPEQRSDFGHLFQLSSISSIGSTTATLSLTDVFSGDVKTVNMATPDYYNATFYIDGQTYNTRNLTAGNEMVFTWGTGAGLGVLNIDAGSKFTIWPTIRGKNGEYVALVDRVILDNTSAYTPWITDTWVEMDTQTKYVFNFTADGANVTLELPTGDLNLSWWNNTVANTSRLYANGVNQSVAEGMAYLNVTVGLLDYNITSESGGCTGYVNLRAIQLPEKYIEGTDNPTGIAVLVLEELDNTTTDRGAIVIGVNADSNSYAALDTPQFTNGYDSATQTTDASITEYVTVPYGTYLKYDSDNQGVITIKYPNEQAISTVAFGADPSFSTTSTGGAYEAVVKIDQPVAKFDTEVSTSTLTSDLILIGGPCVNDLVKTLMADDGITCDNFYNTYKTGVIKEYTNAFESGQTALVVAGWTAADTRNLAAKVMKGTLDYSA
;
A
#
# COMPACT_ATOMS: atom_id res chain seq x y z
N MET A 1 -40.82 34.80 -7.46
CA MET A 1 -41.09 33.55 -8.21
C MET A 1 -39.83 32.93 -8.82
N LYS A 2 -38.99 33.67 -9.58
CA LYS A 2 -37.79 33.09 -10.26
C LYS A 2 -36.64 32.63 -9.32
N ILE A 3 -36.34 33.35 -8.23
CA ILE A 3 -35.33 32.94 -7.22
C ILE A 3 -35.75 31.67 -6.44
N LYS A 4 -37.06 31.49 -6.20
CA LYS A 4 -37.58 30.30 -5.49
C LYS A 4 -37.49 29.02 -6.32
N ARG A 5 -37.70 29.11 -7.65
CA ARG A 5 -37.51 28.00 -8.59
C ARG A 5 -36.03 27.62 -8.77
N LEU A 6 -35.12 28.59 -8.68
CA LEU A 6 -33.66 28.33 -8.73
C LEU A 6 -33.16 27.58 -7.49
N MET A 7 -33.71 27.89 -6.31
CA MET A 7 -33.36 27.23 -5.04
C MET A 7 -33.85 25.77 -4.96
N ALA A 8 -35.05 25.47 -5.49
CA ALA A 8 -35.56 24.09 -5.60
C ALA A 8 -34.79 23.24 -6.62
N GLY A 9 -34.29 23.86 -7.70
CA GLY A 9 -33.33 23.22 -8.62
C GLY A 9 -31.95 22.98 -7.99
N GLY A 10 -31.47 23.91 -7.16
CA GLY A 10 -30.20 23.78 -6.42
C GLY A 10 -30.20 22.72 -5.32
N LEU A 11 -31.37 22.45 -4.72
CA LEU A 11 -31.60 21.36 -3.77
C LEU A 11 -31.30 19.98 -4.34
N SER A 12 -31.72 19.72 -5.59
CA SER A 12 -31.44 18.45 -6.27
C SER A 12 -29.94 18.26 -6.56
N ALA A 13 -29.20 19.36 -6.71
CA ALA A 13 -27.75 19.35 -6.86
C ALA A 13 -27.00 19.17 -5.52
N LEU A 14 -27.57 19.64 -4.41
CA LEU A 14 -27.01 19.49 -3.06
C LEU A 14 -27.03 18.02 -2.60
N LEU A 15 -28.12 17.30 -2.92
CA LEU A 15 -28.32 15.90 -2.54
C LEU A 15 -27.53 14.91 -3.40
N ALA A 16 -27.27 15.27 -4.65
CA ALA A 16 -26.38 14.51 -5.54
C ALA A 16 -24.88 14.66 -5.17
N GLY A 17 -24.53 15.55 -4.23
CA GLY A 17 -23.15 15.90 -3.85
C GLY A 17 -22.75 15.53 -2.42
N THR A 18 -23.64 14.98 -1.59
CA THR A 18 -23.28 14.57 -0.21
C THR A 18 -23.10 13.05 -0.11
N THR A 19 -21.93 12.53 -0.48
CA THR A 19 -21.46 11.21 -0.05
C THR A 19 -21.00 11.31 1.41
N LEU A 20 -21.95 11.22 2.34
CA LEU A 20 -21.65 11.16 3.77
C LEU A 20 -21.11 9.78 4.12
N LEU A 21 -19.79 9.65 4.26
CA LEU A 21 -19.14 8.53 4.96
C LEU A 21 -19.49 8.61 6.47
N VAL A 22 -20.70 8.20 6.83
CA VAL A 22 -21.08 7.95 8.23
C VAL A 22 -20.99 6.45 8.47
N ALA A 23 -19.86 6.00 8.99
CA ALA A 23 -19.71 4.65 9.50
C ALA A 23 -20.73 4.41 10.64
N GLY A 24 -21.73 3.55 10.39
CA GLY A 24 -22.58 2.90 11.39
C GLY A 24 -23.26 3.81 12.42
N GLY A 25 -24.48 4.31 12.15
CA GLY A 25 -25.22 5.06 13.17
C GLY A 25 -26.72 5.28 12.99
N PHE A 26 -27.31 5.04 11.82
CA PHE A 26 -28.73 5.32 11.58
C PHE A 26 -29.55 4.07 11.30
N ALA A 27 -29.53 3.11 12.22
CA ALA A 27 -30.60 2.11 12.31
C ALA A 27 -31.74 2.70 13.15
N ASN A 28 -32.43 3.74 12.64
CA ASN A 28 -33.63 4.29 13.28
C ASN A 28 -34.82 4.11 12.32
N PRO A 29 -35.84 3.30 12.65
CA PRO A 29 -36.94 2.90 11.75
C PRO A 29 -37.95 4.04 11.52
N GLY A 30 -37.51 5.14 10.90
CA GLY A 30 -38.34 6.30 10.61
C GLY A 30 -38.27 6.70 9.13
N LEU A 31 -37.30 7.54 8.77
CA LEU A 31 -37.09 7.97 7.39
C LEU A 31 -36.60 6.85 6.46
N GLY A 32 -35.87 5.87 7.00
CA GLY A 32 -35.35 4.74 6.21
C GLY A 32 -36.45 3.88 5.59
N ASP A 33 -37.65 3.84 6.17
CA ASP A 33 -38.78 3.06 5.65
C ASP A 33 -39.34 3.62 4.34
N TYR A 34 -39.06 4.91 4.05
CA TYR A 34 -39.43 5.57 2.79
C TYR A 34 -38.39 5.34 1.68
N VAL A 35 -37.26 4.69 1.99
CA VAL A 35 -36.15 4.44 1.05
C VAL A 35 -36.00 2.95 0.85
N THR A 36 -36.12 2.49 -0.39
CA THR A 36 -35.85 1.08 -0.73
C THR A 36 -34.79 0.98 -1.81
N THR A 37 -33.80 0.12 -1.57
CA THR A 37 -32.72 -0.19 -2.52
C THR A 37 -32.92 -1.61 -3.05
N SER A 38 -32.86 -1.78 -4.38
CA SER A 38 -32.87 -3.08 -5.04
C SER A 38 -31.87 -3.05 -6.20
N GLY A 39 -30.69 -3.65 -5.99
CA GLY A 39 -29.57 -3.51 -6.93
C GLY A 39 -29.12 -2.04 -7.03
N SER A 40 -28.83 -1.56 -8.23
CA SER A 40 -28.45 -0.16 -8.49
C SER A 40 -29.64 0.81 -8.57
N GLN A 41 -30.88 0.35 -8.31
CA GLN A 41 -32.07 1.21 -8.35
C GLN A 41 -32.51 1.59 -6.94
N LEU A 42 -32.58 2.90 -6.72
CA LEU A 42 -33.10 3.53 -5.51
C LEU A 42 -34.54 3.99 -5.75
N THR A 43 -35.47 3.56 -4.89
CA THR A 43 -36.79 4.19 -4.76
C THR A 43 -36.74 5.10 -3.54
N SER A 44 -36.89 6.40 -3.77
CA SER A 44 -36.90 7.43 -2.72
C SER A 44 -38.24 8.17 -2.72
N PRO A 45 -38.66 8.76 -1.59
CA PRO A 45 -39.89 9.53 -1.55
C PRO A 45 -39.69 10.86 -2.27
N MET A 46 -40.77 11.38 -2.85
CA MET A 46 -40.77 12.72 -3.43
C MET A 46 -40.98 13.76 -2.34
N ILE A 47 -40.03 14.68 -2.19
CA ILE A 47 -40.13 15.81 -1.27
C ILE A 47 -40.89 16.92 -1.99
N VAL A 48 -42.05 17.31 -1.47
CA VAL A 48 -42.93 18.29 -2.10
C VAL A 48 -43.06 19.51 -1.22
N VAL A 49 -42.56 20.64 -1.70
CA VAL A 49 -42.64 21.91 -1.00
C VAL A 49 -43.80 22.73 -1.58
N GLY A 50 -44.54 23.42 -0.71
CA GLY A 50 -45.59 24.32 -1.16
C GLY A 50 -45.09 25.40 -2.12
N SER A 51 -45.82 25.68 -3.20
CA SER A 51 -45.42 26.70 -4.19
C SER A 51 -45.32 28.11 -3.60
N ASP A 52 -46.07 28.39 -2.54
CA ASP A 52 -46.03 29.64 -1.78
C ASP A 52 -45.14 29.60 -0.53
N ALA A 53 -44.44 28.48 -0.29
CA ALA A 53 -43.61 28.28 0.89
C ALA A 53 -42.49 29.33 1.02
N GLN A 54 -42.05 29.57 2.26
CA GLN A 54 -40.97 30.48 2.57
C GLN A 54 -39.61 29.78 2.46
N VAL A 55 -38.52 30.58 2.42
CA VAL A 55 -37.15 30.05 2.27
C VAL A 55 -36.80 29.04 3.36
N SER A 56 -37.31 29.20 4.58
CA SER A 56 -37.05 28.25 5.68
C SER A 56 -37.74 26.90 5.49
N ASP A 57 -38.90 26.83 4.83
CA ASP A 57 -39.55 25.57 4.47
C ASP A 57 -38.72 24.82 3.40
N VAL A 58 -38.17 25.57 2.43
CA VAL A 58 -37.26 25.05 1.39
C VAL A 58 -35.96 24.53 2.01
N ILE A 59 -35.42 25.21 3.03
CA ILE A 59 -34.25 24.71 3.78
C ILE A 59 -34.61 23.46 4.60
N GLY A 60 -35.80 23.42 5.23
CA GLY A 60 -36.27 22.21 5.92
C GLY A 60 -36.41 21.01 4.97
N ALA A 61 -36.80 21.26 3.72
CA ALA A 61 -36.80 20.25 2.66
C ALA A 61 -35.40 19.78 2.27
N ALA A 62 -34.42 20.69 2.28
CA ALA A 62 -33.00 20.35 2.09
C ALA A 62 -32.50 19.42 3.18
N ASP A 63 -32.76 19.80 4.42
CA ASP A 63 -32.29 19.09 5.61
C ASP A 63 -32.85 17.64 5.62
N ILE A 64 -34.13 17.45 5.26
CA ILE A 64 -34.74 16.11 5.09
C ILE A 64 -34.16 15.35 3.90
N GLY A 65 -33.95 16.00 2.75
CA GLY A 65 -33.37 15.37 1.59
C GLY A 65 -31.97 14.81 1.85
N VAL A 66 -31.15 15.56 2.60
CA VAL A 66 -29.78 15.13 2.96
C VAL A 66 -29.86 13.92 3.89
N ALA A 67 -30.79 13.93 4.84
CA ALA A 67 -31.01 12.78 5.72
C ALA A 67 -31.44 11.52 4.94
N ILE A 68 -32.32 11.66 3.94
CA ILE A 68 -32.77 10.55 3.07
C ILE A 68 -31.63 9.97 2.24
N ALA A 69 -30.76 10.82 1.68
CA ALA A 69 -29.57 10.37 0.95
C ALA A 69 -28.65 9.51 1.84
N GLY A 70 -28.61 9.77 3.15
CA GLY A 70 -27.89 8.96 4.12
C GLY A 70 -28.43 7.54 4.34
N TYR A 71 -29.66 7.23 3.91
CA TYR A 71 -30.26 5.89 3.99
C TYR A 71 -30.17 5.10 2.66
N ALA A 72 -29.70 5.73 1.59
CA ALA A 72 -29.58 5.10 0.28
C ALA A 72 -28.25 4.34 0.16
N THR A 73 -28.13 3.16 0.77
CA THR A 73 -26.91 2.34 0.66
C THR A 73 -27.16 0.97 0.03
N THR A 74 -26.11 0.42 -0.59
CA THR A 74 -26.01 -0.95 -1.11
C THR A 74 -24.71 -1.58 -0.65
N ALA A 75 -24.72 -2.88 -0.36
CA ALA A 75 -23.50 -3.59 0.01
C ALA A 75 -22.44 -3.55 -1.12
N GLY A 76 -21.33 -2.87 -0.88
CA GLY A 76 -20.08 -2.96 -1.64
C GLY A 76 -19.16 -4.02 -1.02
N ALA A 77 -18.39 -4.71 -1.86
CA ALA A 77 -17.35 -5.64 -1.40
C ALA A 77 -16.04 -4.87 -1.16
N CYS A 78 -15.44 -4.99 0.03
CA CYS A 78 -14.03 -4.64 0.20
C CYS A 78 -13.16 -5.67 -0.53
N THR A 79 -12.11 -5.21 -1.20
CA THR A 79 -10.92 -6.02 -1.46
C THR A 79 -10.40 -6.50 -0.11
N SER A 80 -10.44 -7.82 0.08
CA SER A 80 -10.01 -8.47 1.31
C SER A 80 -8.54 -8.22 1.56
N THR A 81 -8.17 -7.72 2.75
CA THR A 81 -6.79 -7.84 3.25
C THR A 81 -6.54 -9.33 3.46
N SER A 82 -5.85 -9.96 2.52
CA SER A 82 -5.49 -11.38 2.60
C SER A 82 -4.46 -11.52 3.72
N THR A 83 -4.85 -12.14 4.84
CA THR A 83 -3.88 -12.50 5.88
C THR A 83 -3.30 -13.86 5.53
N VAL A 84 -1.96 -13.92 5.46
CA VAL A 84 -1.23 -15.18 5.29
C VAL A 84 -1.08 -15.85 6.65
N GLY A 85 -1.68 -17.02 6.81
CA GLY A 85 -1.47 -17.90 7.96
C GLY A 85 -0.30 -18.83 7.72
N VAL A 86 0.46 -19.12 8.77
CA VAL A 86 1.54 -20.12 8.78
C VAL A 86 1.12 -21.31 9.64
N SER A 87 1.26 -22.52 9.12
CA SER A 87 1.11 -23.77 9.89
C SER A 87 2.38 -24.61 9.78
N GLY A 88 2.63 -25.49 10.76
CA GLY A 88 3.86 -26.30 10.80
C GLY A 88 5.15 -25.51 11.13
N GLY A 89 5.00 -24.24 11.52
CA GLY A 89 6.09 -23.32 11.84
C GLY A 89 5.59 -22.01 12.44
N ALA A 90 6.50 -21.05 12.56
CA ALA A 90 6.26 -19.70 13.05
C ALA A 90 6.70 -18.68 12.00
N ASP A 91 5.85 -17.68 11.79
CA ASP A 91 6.18 -16.48 11.03
C ASP A 91 7.22 -15.64 11.78
N VAL A 92 8.18 -15.08 11.05
CA VAL A 92 9.15 -14.12 11.59
C VAL A 92 8.50 -12.75 11.83
N ALA A 93 7.40 -12.45 11.15
CA ALA A 93 6.55 -11.29 11.43
C ALA A 93 5.73 -11.48 12.72
N SER A 94 5.07 -10.41 13.15
CA SER A 94 4.10 -10.43 14.25
C SER A 94 2.80 -9.76 13.82
N SER A 95 1.71 -9.98 14.58
CA SER A 95 0.41 -9.36 14.29
C SER A 95 0.41 -7.83 14.27
N SER A 96 1.40 -7.19 14.91
CA SER A 96 1.54 -5.73 14.96
C SER A 96 2.74 -5.18 14.17
N LYS A 97 3.63 -6.05 13.69
CA LYS A 97 4.83 -5.68 12.92
C LYS A 97 5.01 -6.65 11.78
N PHE A 98 4.56 -6.22 10.61
CA PHE A 98 4.76 -6.94 9.36
C PHE A 98 6.19 -6.76 8.85
N LEU A 99 6.65 -7.72 8.06
CA LEU A 99 7.81 -7.54 7.20
C LEU A 99 7.32 -7.06 5.84
N TYR A 100 7.88 -5.97 5.35
CA TYR A 100 7.59 -5.44 4.02
C TYR A 100 8.74 -5.77 3.08
N PHE A 101 8.55 -5.59 1.78
CA PHE A 101 9.64 -5.78 0.82
C PHE A 101 10.89 -4.96 1.21
N GLY A 102 12.07 -5.56 1.08
CA GLY A 102 13.34 -4.99 1.54
C GLY A 102 13.57 -4.96 3.06
N SER A 103 12.63 -5.44 3.90
CA SER A 103 12.84 -5.47 5.36
C SER A 103 13.82 -6.56 5.78
N GLU A 104 14.63 -6.26 6.80
CA GLU A 104 15.46 -7.27 7.47
C GLU A 104 14.58 -8.31 8.18
N LEU A 105 14.95 -9.59 8.11
CA LEU A 105 14.20 -10.69 8.74
C LEU A 105 14.05 -10.50 10.25
N ASN A 106 15.03 -9.87 10.90
CA ASN A 106 15.04 -9.63 12.34
C ASN A 106 14.25 -8.39 12.79
N ARG A 107 13.62 -7.63 11.88
CA ARG A 107 12.90 -6.37 12.16
C ARG A 107 11.73 -6.57 13.12
N ALA A 108 10.93 -7.62 12.91
CA ALA A 108 9.74 -7.89 13.71
C ALA A 108 10.06 -8.72 14.96
N LYS A 109 10.88 -9.77 14.79
CA LYS A 109 11.42 -10.63 15.85
C LYS A 109 12.92 -10.78 15.63
N SER A 110 13.74 -10.64 16.67
CA SER A 110 15.18 -10.92 16.58
C SER A 110 15.53 -12.36 16.93
N THR A 111 14.63 -13.07 17.63
CA THR A 111 14.90 -14.40 18.20
C THR A 111 13.61 -15.22 18.22
N LEU A 112 13.69 -16.47 17.76
CA LEU A 112 12.65 -17.49 17.92
C LEU A 112 12.93 -18.33 19.16
N THR A 113 11.87 -18.68 19.87
CA THR A 113 11.92 -19.35 21.17
C THR A 113 11.04 -20.60 21.18
N ILE A 114 11.01 -21.33 22.30
CA ILE A 114 10.07 -22.43 22.54
C ILE A 114 8.60 -22.06 22.32
N SER A 115 8.23 -20.78 22.46
CA SER A 115 6.85 -20.34 22.20
C SER A 115 6.50 -20.29 20.71
N ASP A 116 7.51 -20.12 19.85
CA ASP A 116 7.37 -20.12 18.39
C ASP A 116 7.49 -21.55 17.84
N LEU A 117 8.46 -22.33 18.33
CA LEU A 117 8.75 -23.69 17.86
C LEU A 117 8.86 -24.68 19.03
N PRO A 118 7.72 -25.14 19.61
CA PRO A 118 7.72 -25.90 20.87
C PRO A 118 8.45 -27.24 20.84
N THR A 119 8.52 -27.89 19.69
CA THR A 119 9.17 -29.20 19.52
C THR A 119 10.67 -29.05 19.20
N ILE A 120 11.02 -28.14 18.31
CA ILE A 120 12.41 -27.92 17.86
C ILE A 120 13.22 -27.19 18.93
N LEU A 121 12.63 -26.19 19.59
CA LEU A 121 13.29 -25.35 20.59
C LEU A 121 12.90 -25.71 22.02
N ALA A 122 12.47 -26.95 22.24
CA ALA A 122 12.26 -27.48 23.58
C ALA A 122 13.54 -27.37 24.41
N GLN A 123 13.39 -27.07 25.71
CA GLN A 123 14.50 -27.16 26.66
C GLN A 123 15.01 -28.60 26.69
N GLY A 124 16.31 -28.77 26.49
CA GLY A 124 16.96 -30.06 26.53
C GLY A 124 17.52 -30.39 27.91
N THR A 125 17.77 -31.67 28.14
CA THR A 125 18.48 -32.18 29.31
C THR A 125 19.53 -33.17 28.83
N ALA A 126 20.79 -32.95 29.19
CA ALA A 126 21.84 -33.92 28.91
C ALA A 126 21.79 -35.01 29.98
N THR A 127 21.50 -36.25 29.56
CA THR A 127 21.47 -37.44 30.39
C THR A 127 22.89 -37.98 30.51
N VAL A 128 23.54 -37.63 31.62
CA VAL A 128 24.95 -37.94 31.92
C VAL A 128 25.04 -38.63 33.28
N ASP A 129 26.02 -39.51 33.47
CA ASP A 129 26.20 -40.30 34.70
C ASP A 129 26.85 -39.50 35.84
N TRP A 130 26.44 -38.24 35.99
CA TRP A 130 27.03 -37.29 36.94
C TRP A 130 26.19 -37.17 38.22
N SER A 131 26.85 -37.38 39.37
CA SER A 131 26.21 -37.31 40.70
C SER A 131 25.66 -35.93 41.11
N GLY A 132 25.95 -34.86 40.35
CA GLY A 132 25.57 -33.48 40.64
C GLY A 132 24.25 -32.99 40.01
N GLY A 133 23.42 -33.88 39.48
CA GLY A 133 22.12 -33.56 38.86
C GLY A 133 22.20 -33.30 37.34
N PRO A 134 21.04 -33.25 36.66
CA PRO A 134 20.95 -33.12 35.20
C PRO A 134 21.46 -31.76 34.71
N TYR A 135 22.11 -31.73 33.54
CA TYR A 135 22.48 -30.49 32.85
C TYR A 135 21.36 -30.08 31.90
N THR A 136 20.63 -29.01 32.24
CA THR A 136 19.61 -28.44 31.36
C THR A 136 20.20 -27.35 30.47
N TYR A 137 19.64 -27.20 29.28
CA TYR A 137 20.04 -26.19 28.32
C TYR A 137 18.87 -25.73 27.45
N ASP A 138 18.94 -24.48 27.03
CA ASP A 138 17.91 -23.84 26.21
C ASP A 138 18.40 -23.66 24.76
N HIS A 139 17.45 -23.74 23.82
CA HIS A 139 17.66 -23.51 22.40
C HIS A 139 17.04 -22.19 21.95
N TYR A 140 17.75 -21.47 21.10
CA TYR A 140 17.26 -20.27 20.43
C TYR A 140 17.68 -20.25 18.97
N ILE A 141 16.86 -19.62 18.12
CA ILE A 141 17.27 -19.24 16.76
C ILE A 141 17.28 -17.72 16.71
N GLU A 142 18.46 -17.12 16.63
CA GLU A 142 18.60 -15.67 16.43
C GLU A 142 18.55 -15.38 14.92
N LEU A 143 17.64 -14.50 14.49
CA LEU A 143 17.44 -14.19 13.08
C LEU A 143 18.50 -13.19 12.60
N GLY A 144 19.02 -13.44 11.39
CA GLY A 144 19.97 -12.55 10.72
C GLY A 144 19.32 -11.27 10.16
N THR A 145 20.15 -10.40 9.60
CA THR A 145 19.74 -9.14 8.94
C THR A 145 19.52 -9.29 7.44
N ARG A 146 19.32 -10.53 6.96
CA ARG A 146 19.01 -10.79 5.55
C ARG A 146 17.69 -10.16 5.16
N THR A 147 17.52 -9.84 3.88
CA THR A 147 16.36 -9.10 3.36
C THR A 147 15.71 -9.87 2.23
N THR A 148 14.43 -9.59 1.99
CA THR A 148 13.77 -10.02 0.75
C THR A 148 14.08 -9.02 -0.34
N THR A 149 14.55 -9.52 -1.49
CA THR A 149 14.99 -8.72 -2.64
C THR A 149 14.34 -9.23 -3.92
N PHE A 150 14.63 -8.56 -5.04
CA PHE A 150 14.16 -8.89 -6.37
C PHE A 150 15.32 -8.87 -7.37
N GLY A 151 15.46 -9.94 -8.14
CA GLY A 151 16.53 -10.07 -9.12
C GLY A 151 16.74 -11.50 -9.56
N THR A 152 17.84 -11.74 -10.28
CA THR A 152 18.19 -13.06 -10.82
C THR A 152 19.00 -13.94 -9.86
N SER A 153 19.21 -13.50 -8.61
CA SER A 153 20.08 -14.17 -7.62
C SER A 153 21.45 -14.52 -8.20
N GLY A 154 22.20 -13.50 -8.66
CA GLY A 154 23.51 -13.71 -9.27
C GLY A 154 23.54 -14.54 -10.56
N GLY A 155 22.38 -14.82 -11.16
CA GLY A 155 22.23 -15.66 -12.36
C GLY A 155 21.66 -17.07 -12.10
N ASP A 156 21.23 -17.37 -10.87
CA ASP A 156 20.52 -18.63 -10.56
C ASP A 156 19.14 -18.71 -11.24
N TYR A 157 18.56 -17.55 -11.61
CA TYR A 157 17.32 -17.45 -12.37
C TYR A 157 17.54 -16.78 -13.73
N ASP A 158 16.89 -17.34 -14.77
CA ASP A 158 16.86 -16.70 -16.09
C ASP A 158 16.15 -15.33 -16.01
N ASP A 159 15.00 -15.27 -15.35
CA ASP A 159 14.23 -14.03 -15.18
C ASP A 159 14.15 -13.62 -13.71
N PRO A 160 14.05 -12.33 -13.40
CA PRO A 160 14.09 -11.86 -12.03
C PRO A 160 12.85 -12.28 -11.24
N VAL A 161 13.07 -12.67 -9.99
CA VAL A 161 12.03 -13.12 -9.08
C VAL A 161 12.24 -12.53 -7.70
N SER A 162 11.16 -12.43 -6.92
CA SER A 162 11.30 -12.13 -5.50
C SER A 162 11.84 -13.35 -4.76
N HIS A 163 12.87 -13.12 -3.94
CA HIS A 163 13.53 -14.14 -3.13
C HIS A 163 14.06 -13.52 -1.83
N VAL A 164 14.42 -14.38 -0.87
CA VAL A 164 15.25 -13.98 0.27
C VAL A 164 16.71 -14.18 -0.13
N ASP A 165 17.54 -13.13 -0.11
CA ASP A 165 19.00 -13.29 -0.23
C ASP A 165 19.51 -13.82 1.10
N ILE A 166 19.92 -15.08 1.14
CA ILE A 166 20.46 -15.70 2.35
C ILE A 166 21.99 -15.55 2.43
N GLY A 167 22.64 -15.32 1.28
CA GLY A 167 24.07 -15.15 1.06
C GLY A 167 24.96 -16.25 1.64
N SER A 168 26.27 -16.15 1.40
CA SER A 168 27.24 -17.20 1.77
C SER A 168 28.22 -16.84 2.90
N SER A 169 28.10 -15.63 3.46
CA SER A 169 28.98 -15.16 4.55
C SER A 169 28.40 -15.45 5.93
N PHE A 170 29.21 -16.07 6.80
CA PHE A 170 28.89 -16.26 8.23
C PHE A 170 29.04 -14.97 9.06
N SER A 171 29.57 -13.88 8.51
CA SER A 171 29.54 -12.56 9.18
C SER A 171 28.15 -11.92 9.17
N THR A 172 27.31 -12.34 8.22
CA THR A 172 25.92 -11.93 8.04
C THR A 172 25.09 -13.19 7.80
N PRO A 173 24.98 -14.09 8.80
CA PRO A 173 24.30 -15.36 8.61
C PRO A 173 22.80 -15.16 8.38
N LEU A 174 22.14 -16.17 7.81
CA LEU A 174 20.68 -16.23 7.74
C LEU A 174 20.08 -16.33 9.15
N TYR A 175 20.69 -17.17 9.99
CA TYR A 175 20.37 -17.30 11.41
C TYR A 175 21.56 -17.84 12.22
N ASN A 176 21.52 -17.64 13.53
CA ASN A 176 22.37 -18.32 14.49
C ASN A 176 21.56 -19.31 15.32
N LEU A 177 22.01 -20.55 15.37
CA LEU A 177 21.54 -21.56 16.33
C LEU A 177 22.30 -21.39 17.63
N THR A 178 21.59 -21.19 18.73
CA THR A 178 22.20 -20.95 20.03
C THR A 178 21.76 -22.01 21.04
N ILE A 179 22.74 -22.60 21.72
CA ILE A 179 22.55 -23.52 22.85
C ILE A 179 23.14 -22.85 24.09
N VAL A 180 22.35 -22.66 25.15
CA VAL A 180 22.79 -22.07 26.41
C VAL A 180 22.64 -23.08 27.53
N PHE A 181 23.75 -23.46 28.17
CA PHE A 181 23.73 -24.37 29.30
C PHE A 181 23.48 -23.60 30.61
N ASN A 182 22.50 -24.04 31.39
CA ASN A 182 22.19 -23.45 32.70
C ASN A 182 23.30 -23.66 33.73
N LYS A 183 24.19 -24.60 33.46
CA LYS A 183 25.41 -24.90 34.19
C LYS A 183 26.48 -25.31 33.19
N VAL A 184 27.71 -24.85 33.38
CA VAL A 184 28.83 -25.23 32.51
C VAL A 184 28.94 -26.75 32.35
N LEU A 185 28.94 -27.22 31.11
CA LEU A 185 29.03 -28.64 30.77
C LEU A 185 30.49 -28.99 30.49
N ASN A 186 31.11 -29.80 31.37
CA ASN A 186 32.48 -30.24 31.17
C ASN A 186 32.54 -31.39 30.16
N LEU A 187 32.79 -31.06 28.91
CA LEU A 187 32.85 -32.02 27.79
C LEU A 187 34.00 -33.03 27.93
N SER A 188 35.04 -32.70 28.69
CA SER A 188 36.18 -33.57 28.93
C SER A 188 35.91 -34.64 30.01
N HIS A 189 34.79 -34.56 30.74
CA HIS A 189 34.48 -35.49 31.82
C HIS A 189 33.98 -36.84 31.29
N ALA A 190 34.44 -37.94 31.90
CA ALA A 190 34.04 -39.29 31.50
C ALA A 190 32.52 -39.50 31.61
N ASP A 191 31.91 -39.09 32.72
CA ASP A 191 30.46 -39.18 32.93
C ASP A 191 29.61 -38.38 31.92
N VAL A 192 30.21 -37.41 31.20
CA VAL A 192 29.54 -36.62 30.16
C VAL A 192 29.67 -37.29 28.79
N GLN A 193 30.82 -37.92 28.51
CA GLN A 193 31.04 -38.66 27.28
C GLN A 193 30.26 -39.98 27.31
N GLY A 194 29.52 -40.27 26.25
CA GLY A 194 28.53 -41.35 26.22
C GLY A 194 27.15 -40.97 26.75
N GLY A 195 26.99 -39.76 27.30
CA GLY A 195 25.69 -39.22 27.67
C GLY A 195 24.85 -38.83 26.46
N GLU A 196 23.54 -38.72 26.64
CA GLU A 196 22.58 -38.38 25.60
C GLU A 196 22.16 -36.92 25.68
N MET A 197 21.88 -36.29 24.54
CA MET A 197 21.33 -34.94 24.46
C MET A 197 20.53 -34.74 23.17
N THR A 198 19.45 -33.97 23.23
CA THR A 198 18.65 -33.58 22.06
C THR A 198 19.01 -32.16 21.64
N LEU A 199 19.44 -31.95 20.40
CA LEU A 199 19.71 -30.63 19.84
C LEU A 199 18.77 -30.35 18.67
N PHE A 200 18.02 -29.26 18.76
CA PHE A 200 17.08 -28.82 17.73
C PHE A 200 16.13 -29.93 17.24
N GLY A 201 15.64 -30.77 18.16
CA GLY A 201 14.74 -31.89 17.86
C GLY A 201 15.40 -33.18 17.36
N VAL A 202 16.74 -33.25 17.37
CA VAL A 202 17.51 -34.45 16.97
C VAL A 202 18.29 -35.00 18.16
N ASP A 203 18.17 -36.30 18.41
CA ASP A 203 18.84 -37.00 19.51
C ASP A 203 20.27 -37.40 19.14
N TYR A 204 21.20 -37.20 20.09
CA TYR A 204 22.62 -37.48 19.94
C TYR A 204 23.21 -38.12 21.19
N THR A 205 24.22 -38.96 20.99
CA THR A 205 25.16 -39.37 22.04
C THR A 205 26.44 -38.53 21.97
N ILE A 206 26.93 -38.06 23.12
CA ILE A 206 28.16 -37.26 23.22
C ILE A 206 29.37 -38.16 22.98
N GLY A 207 30.11 -37.91 21.90
CA GLY A 207 31.29 -38.66 21.51
C GLY A 207 32.50 -38.40 22.41
N THR A 208 33.41 -39.36 22.44
CA THR A 208 34.58 -39.37 23.34
C THR A 208 35.69 -38.42 22.91
N SER A 209 35.58 -37.81 21.72
CA SER A 209 36.46 -36.72 21.29
C SER A 209 36.01 -35.35 21.78
N SER A 210 34.92 -35.25 22.54
CA SER A 210 34.43 -33.98 23.09
C SER A 210 35.36 -33.45 24.19
N ARG A 211 35.71 -32.16 24.16
CA ARG A 211 36.70 -31.55 25.04
C ARG A 211 36.31 -30.12 25.41
N SER A 212 36.52 -29.79 26.68
CA SER A 212 36.52 -28.42 27.23
C SER A 212 37.97 -28.02 27.57
N SER A 213 38.34 -26.78 27.28
CA SER A 213 39.71 -26.27 27.35
C SER A 213 39.73 -24.75 27.56
N ALA A 214 40.72 -24.27 28.32
CA ALA A 214 40.99 -22.84 28.45
C ALA A 214 41.46 -22.18 27.13
N THR A 215 41.95 -22.99 26.17
CA THR A 215 42.24 -22.57 24.80
C THR A 215 41.01 -22.79 23.94
N ALA A 216 40.31 -21.70 23.58
CA ALA A 216 39.02 -21.73 22.89
C ALA A 216 39.00 -22.67 21.66
N THR A 217 39.98 -22.58 20.76
CA THR A 217 40.07 -23.40 19.52
C THR A 217 40.16 -24.92 19.72
N VAL A 218 40.34 -25.36 20.97
CA VAL A 218 40.37 -26.76 21.38
C VAL A 218 39.00 -27.25 21.85
N ASN A 219 38.09 -26.35 22.23
CA ASN A 219 36.73 -26.72 22.60
C ASN A 219 36.05 -27.44 21.44
N LYS A 220 35.56 -28.66 21.71
CA LYS A 220 34.97 -29.54 20.71
C LYS A 220 33.81 -30.32 21.33
N LEU A 221 32.67 -30.36 20.66
CA LEU A 221 31.56 -31.27 20.94
C LEU A 221 31.39 -32.20 19.75
N GLU A 222 31.60 -33.49 19.98
CA GLU A 222 31.35 -34.56 19.00
C GLU A 222 30.03 -35.23 19.36
N LEU A 223 29.16 -35.40 18.37
CA LEU A 223 27.81 -35.92 18.52
C LEU A 223 27.62 -37.09 17.56
N LEU A 224 27.09 -38.19 18.07
CA LEU A 224 26.80 -39.39 17.30
C LEU A 224 25.28 -39.53 17.21
N GLY A 225 24.73 -39.26 16.02
CA GLY A 225 23.30 -39.39 15.75
C GLY A 225 22.98 -40.77 15.21
N GLY A 226 21.96 -41.44 15.75
CA GLY A 226 21.59 -42.81 15.41
C GLY A 226 20.78 -43.46 16.53
N SER A 227 20.15 -44.60 16.26
CA SER A 227 19.26 -45.31 17.19
C SER A 227 19.88 -45.46 18.58
N GLY A 228 19.04 -45.39 19.62
CA GLY A 228 19.46 -45.58 21.01
C GLY A 228 20.33 -46.83 21.21
N SER A 229 21.07 -46.82 22.32
CA SER A 229 21.95 -47.92 22.71
C SER A 229 21.31 -49.31 22.56
N THR A 230 22.07 -50.26 22.02
CA THR A 230 21.68 -51.66 21.89
C THR A 230 22.64 -52.52 22.72
N THR A 231 22.10 -53.37 23.59
CA THR A 231 22.90 -54.37 24.30
C THR A 231 22.91 -55.68 23.52
N VAL A 232 24.09 -56.21 23.27
CA VAL A 232 24.30 -57.45 22.50
C VAL A 232 25.10 -58.43 23.35
N ASP A 233 24.61 -59.67 23.42
CA ASP A 233 25.26 -60.75 24.17
C ASP A 233 26.46 -61.31 23.38
N GLU A 234 27.51 -61.73 24.08
CA GLU A 234 28.69 -62.36 23.48
C GLU A 234 28.30 -63.61 22.67
N GLY A 235 28.60 -63.61 21.37
CA GLY A 235 28.26 -64.65 20.41
C GLY A 235 26.94 -64.43 19.66
N GLU A 236 26.16 -63.42 20.02
CA GLU A 236 24.89 -63.08 19.36
C GLU A 236 25.04 -61.89 18.40
N THR A 237 24.11 -61.79 17.46
CA THR A 237 23.96 -60.68 16.52
C THR A 237 22.68 -59.93 16.81
N ALA A 238 22.75 -58.61 16.87
CA ALA A 238 21.59 -57.73 16.91
C ALA A 238 21.47 -56.96 15.60
N GLU A 239 20.23 -56.82 15.14
CA GLU A 239 19.87 -55.98 14.00
C GLU A 239 19.51 -54.58 14.50
N VAL A 240 20.23 -53.56 14.03
CA VAL A 240 20.02 -52.16 14.43
C VAL A 240 19.73 -51.33 13.19
N SER A 241 18.61 -50.59 13.19
CA SER A 241 18.28 -49.66 12.11
C SER A 241 18.93 -48.30 12.36
N VAL A 242 19.77 -47.86 11.44
CA VAL A 242 20.49 -46.59 11.53
C VAL A 242 20.32 -45.85 10.21
N GLY A 243 19.72 -44.65 10.25
CA GLY A 243 19.38 -43.90 9.03
C GLY A 243 18.44 -44.63 8.06
N GLY A 244 17.61 -45.57 8.56
CA GLY A 244 16.71 -46.39 7.75
C GLY A 244 17.37 -47.61 7.08
N VAL A 245 18.68 -47.82 7.28
CA VAL A 245 19.42 -49.00 6.84
C VAL A 245 19.61 -49.95 8.02
N MET A 246 19.40 -51.24 7.81
CA MET A 246 19.62 -52.27 8.84
C MET A 246 21.09 -52.69 8.85
N HIS A 247 21.70 -52.66 10.03
CA HIS A 247 23.06 -53.09 10.28
C HIS A 247 23.09 -54.28 11.23
N ASP A 248 23.91 -55.28 10.91
CA ASP A 248 24.14 -56.44 11.76
C ASP A 248 25.35 -56.18 12.66
N ILE A 249 25.13 -56.11 13.97
CA ILE A 249 26.19 -56.01 14.97
C ILE A 249 26.30 -57.29 15.79
N THR A 250 27.46 -57.94 15.70
CA THR A 250 27.81 -59.13 16.47
C THR A 250 28.85 -58.79 17.51
N VAL A 251 28.64 -59.19 18.76
CA VAL A 251 29.70 -59.17 19.78
C VAL A 251 30.45 -60.49 19.68
N ASP A 252 31.57 -60.51 18.96
CA ASP A 252 32.32 -61.74 18.70
C ASP A 252 32.94 -62.32 19.97
N LEU A 253 33.46 -61.45 20.83
CA LEU A 253 34.23 -61.84 22.02
C LEU A 253 34.30 -60.68 22.99
N VAL A 254 34.08 -60.94 24.28
CA VAL A 254 34.47 -60.03 25.37
C VAL A 254 35.76 -60.58 26.00
N GLU A 255 36.84 -59.82 25.90
CA GLU A 255 38.19 -60.25 26.31
C GLU A 255 38.49 -59.92 27.78
N GLY A 256 37.84 -58.91 28.34
CA GLY A 256 37.98 -58.48 29.73
C GLY A 256 36.96 -57.42 30.10
N ALA A 257 37.15 -56.80 31.26
CA ALA A 257 36.21 -55.83 31.83
C ALA A 257 35.96 -54.59 30.96
N THR A 258 36.86 -54.25 30.02
CA THR A 258 36.76 -53.03 29.21
C THR A 258 37.08 -53.26 27.74
N THR A 259 37.31 -54.50 27.30
CA THR A 259 37.81 -54.80 25.94
C THR A 259 37.11 -55.99 25.32
N GLY A 260 36.93 -55.95 24.01
CA GLY A 260 36.54 -57.12 23.23
C GLY A 260 36.58 -56.88 21.73
N ARG A 261 35.78 -57.63 20.99
CA ARG A 261 35.71 -57.59 19.52
C ARG A 261 34.26 -57.58 19.07
N ILE A 262 33.94 -56.67 18.16
CA ILE A 262 32.65 -56.61 17.49
C ILE A 262 32.84 -56.80 15.98
N THR A 263 31.82 -57.31 15.31
CA THR A 263 31.71 -57.35 13.86
C THR A 263 30.48 -56.56 13.44
N VAL A 264 30.65 -55.62 12.52
CA VAL A 264 29.55 -54.83 11.94
C VAL A 264 29.54 -55.02 10.43
N ASP A 265 28.41 -55.47 9.91
CA ASP A 265 28.20 -55.84 8.49
C ASP A 265 29.37 -56.65 7.91
N GLY A 266 29.72 -57.73 8.61
CA GLY A 266 30.77 -58.66 8.18
C GLY A 266 32.22 -58.19 8.43
N LYS A 267 32.45 -57.01 9.03
CA LYS A 267 33.79 -56.51 9.35
C LYS A 267 34.07 -56.41 10.85
N GLY A 268 35.04 -57.19 11.30
CA GLY A 268 35.46 -57.24 12.70
C GLY A 268 36.43 -56.13 13.11
N LYS A 269 36.28 -55.63 14.34
CA LYS A 269 37.16 -54.62 14.97
C LYS A 269 37.33 -54.94 16.46
N SER A 270 38.57 -54.87 16.96
CA SER A 270 38.82 -54.86 18.40
C SER A 270 38.47 -53.50 18.97
N VAL A 271 37.74 -53.51 20.09
CA VAL A 271 37.13 -52.33 20.69
C VAL A 271 37.36 -52.27 22.19
N THR A 272 37.35 -51.06 22.71
CA THR A 272 37.49 -50.73 24.13
C THR A 272 36.27 -49.94 24.56
N GLU A 273 35.78 -50.20 25.76
CA GLU A 273 34.75 -49.43 26.44
C GLU A 273 35.09 -47.94 26.46
N GLY A 274 34.09 -47.09 26.27
CA GLY A 274 34.26 -45.63 26.26
C GLY A 274 35.03 -45.12 25.04
N VAL A 275 35.08 -45.88 23.92
CA VAL A 275 35.76 -45.46 22.69
C VAL A 275 34.81 -45.58 21.48
N THR A 276 34.92 -44.62 20.56
CA THR A 276 34.19 -44.63 19.28
C THR A 276 35.11 -45.15 18.16
N TYR A 277 34.57 -46.02 17.31
CA TYR A 277 35.27 -46.63 16.19
C TYR A 277 34.48 -46.45 14.89
N THR A 278 35.14 -46.00 13.83
CA THR A 278 34.60 -46.14 12.48
C THR A 278 34.87 -47.54 11.96
N ILE A 279 33.81 -48.25 11.56
CA ILE A 279 33.89 -49.59 10.97
C ILE A 279 33.31 -49.53 9.55
N SER A 280 34.14 -49.85 8.56
CA SER A 280 33.76 -49.86 7.14
C SER A 280 33.22 -51.23 6.72
N GLY A 281 31.96 -51.49 7.07
CA GLY A 281 31.20 -52.69 6.79
C GLY A 281 30.75 -52.85 5.33
N ASP A 282 30.07 -53.96 5.03
CA ASP A 282 29.54 -54.25 3.69
C ASP A 282 28.39 -53.30 3.28
N GLN A 283 27.70 -52.65 4.24
CA GLN A 283 26.64 -51.64 4.00
C GLN A 283 27.14 -50.19 4.07
N GLY A 284 28.46 -49.97 4.18
CA GLY A 284 29.07 -48.65 4.30
C GLY A 284 29.88 -48.46 5.58
N SER A 285 30.36 -47.24 5.83
CA SER A 285 31.08 -46.93 7.07
C SER A 285 30.15 -46.38 8.12
N ILE A 286 30.20 -46.94 9.33
CA ILE A 286 29.39 -46.52 10.47
C ILE A 286 30.28 -46.27 11.70
N ASP A 287 29.91 -45.26 12.49
CA ASP A 287 30.57 -45.01 13.76
C ASP A 287 29.87 -45.81 14.87
N VAL A 288 30.65 -46.56 15.62
CA VAL A 288 30.19 -47.39 16.73
C VAL A 288 30.85 -46.93 18.01
N TYR A 289 30.05 -46.45 18.95
CA TYR A 289 30.49 -46.13 20.29
C TYR A 289 30.23 -47.33 21.21
N VAL A 290 31.27 -47.81 21.88
CA VAL A 290 31.14 -48.86 22.90
C VAL A 290 30.88 -48.19 24.23
N LYS A 291 29.62 -48.25 24.68
CA LYS A 291 29.14 -47.56 25.88
C LYS A 291 29.52 -48.31 27.14
N ASP A 292 29.27 -49.62 27.19
CA ASP A 292 29.60 -50.47 28.34
C ASP A 292 30.08 -51.85 27.89
N VAL A 293 31.02 -52.43 28.63
CA VAL A 293 31.49 -53.81 28.48
C VAL A 293 31.18 -54.59 29.75
N MET A 294 30.05 -55.29 29.72
CA MET A 294 29.57 -56.10 30.84
C MET A 294 30.27 -57.47 30.85
N TYR A 295 31.51 -57.50 31.32
CA TYR A 295 32.27 -58.75 31.45
C TYR A 295 31.73 -59.61 32.59
N THR A 296 31.44 -60.88 32.27
CA THR A 296 31.22 -61.91 33.29
C THR A 296 32.29 -62.99 33.12
N ALA A 297 32.88 -63.47 34.23
CA ALA A 297 33.81 -64.59 34.17
C ALA A 297 33.13 -65.77 33.45
N LYS A 298 33.81 -66.42 32.50
CA LYS A 298 33.20 -67.40 31.57
C LYS A 298 32.55 -68.62 32.23
N GLU A 299 32.79 -68.84 33.53
CA GLU A 299 32.14 -69.88 34.34
C GLU A 299 30.83 -69.40 35.01
N SER A 300 30.49 -68.12 34.93
CA SER A 300 29.45 -67.45 35.72
C SER A 300 28.34 -66.78 34.90
N GLY A 301 28.50 -66.63 33.59
CA GLY A 301 27.49 -66.02 32.71
C GLY A 301 28.01 -65.70 31.31
N ILE A 302 27.16 -65.10 30.49
CA ILE A 302 27.48 -64.60 29.15
C ILE A 302 27.80 -63.11 29.27
N SER A 303 28.96 -62.69 28.78
CA SER A 303 29.33 -61.27 28.75
C SER A 303 28.46 -60.52 27.73
N LYS A 304 28.32 -59.21 27.88
CA LYS A 304 27.53 -58.38 26.97
C LYS A 304 28.29 -57.10 26.63
N MET A 305 27.95 -56.46 25.51
CA MET A 305 28.37 -55.08 25.25
C MET A 305 27.17 -54.22 24.93
N GLU A 306 27.14 -53.01 25.47
CA GLU A 306 26.20 -51.95 25.08
C GLU A 306 26.90 -51.06 24.05
N VAL A 307 26.29 -50.93 22.87
CA VAL A 307 26.85 -50.21 21.72
C VAL A 307 25.83 -49.23 21.15
N VAL A 308 26.32 -48.07 20.72
CA VAL A 308 25.54 -47.07 20.00
C VAL A 308 26.08 -46.99 18.59
N LEU A 309 25.20 -47.19 17.60
CA LEU A 309 25.55 -47.01 16.20
C LEU A 309 25.06 -45.64 15.76
N GLY A 310 25.98 -44.81 15.25
CA GLY A 310 25.68 -43.51 14.72
C GLY A 310 25.75 -43.48 13.19
N SER A 311 24.65 -43.19 12.50
CA SER A 311 24.63 -42.92 11.05
C SER A 311 25.12 -41.52 10.72
N SER A 312 25.13 -40.62 11.70
CA SER A 312 25.29 -39.19 11.47
C SER A 312 26.15 -38.57 12.55
N LYS A 313 27.47 -38.67 12.40
CA LYS A 313 28.43 -37.94 13.24
C LYS A 313 28.39 -36.46 12.90
N VAL A 314 28.22 -35.60 13.91
CA VAL A 314 28.37 -34.14 13.83
C VAL A 314 29.49 -33.72 14.77
N THR A 315 30.35 -32.82 14.33
CA THR A 315 31.42 -32.23 15.15
C THR A 315 31.32 -30.73 15.12
N LEU A 316 31.13 -30.14 16.30
CA LEU A 316 31.16 -28.72 16.57
C LEU A 316 32.49 -28.40 17.22
N GLN A 317 33.33 -27.60 16.56
CA GLN A 317 34.63 -27.21 17.10
C GLN A 317 34.73 -25.69 17.03
N ASP A 318 35.20 -25.08 18.12
CA ASP A 318 35.31 -23.64 18.21
C ASP A 318 36.15 -23.03 17.09
N SER A 319 35.69 -21.89 16.58
CA SER A 319 36.30 -21.14 15.49
C SER A 319 36.46 -21.94 14.19
N GLN A 320 35.64 -22.96 13.95
CA GLN A 320 35.69 -23.84 12.77
C GLN A 320 34.29 -24.03 12.14
N LYS A 321 34.26 -24.51 10.89
CA LYS A 321 33.03 -25.01 10.26
C LYS A 321 32.52 -26.26 10.97
N VAL A 322 31.21 -26.51 10.92
CA VAL A 322 30.63 -27.79 11.35
C VAL A 322 31.18 -28.90 10.46
N LYS A 323 31.46 -30.06 11.05
CA LYS A 323 31.93 -31.23 10.30
C LYS A 323 30.97 -32.40 10.47
N VAL A 324 30.76 -33.15 9.39
CA VAL A 324 29.88 -34.32 9.38
C VAL A 324 30.57 -35.57 8.87
N GLY A 325 30.03 -36.70 9.32
CA GLY A 325 30.48 -38.03 8.95
C GLY A 325 31.86 -38.37 9.50
N THR A 326 32.28 -39.59 9.18
CA THR A 326 33.51 -40.19 9.71
C THR A 326 34.77 -39.56 9.10
N SER A 327 34.66 -39.03 7.89
CA SER A 327 35.69 -38.26 7.20
C SER A 327 35.85 -36.82 7.72
N ASN A 328 34.99 -36.37 8.64
CA ASN A 328 34.95 -34.99 9.15
C ASN A 328 34.87 -33.96 8.01
N THR A 329 33.98 -34.19 7.06
CA THR A 329 33.76 -33.29 5.92
C THR A 329 33.12 -32.00 6.42
N ASN A 330 33.66 -30.84 6.05
CA ASN A 330 33.06 -29.55 6.43
C ASN A 330 31.67 -29.40 5.79
N ILE A 331 30.71 -28.86 6.55
CA ILE A 331 29.50 -28.26 5.99
C ILE A 331 29.84 -26.80 5.67
N ASP A 332 29.82 -26.45 4.39
CA ASP A 332 30.01 -25.07 3.96
C ASP A 332 28.84 -24.18 4.41
N GLY A 333 29.07 -22.86 4.52
CA GLY A 333 28.08 -21.94 5.07
C GLY A 333 27.90 -21.99 6.60
N THR A 334 28.66 -22.81 7.33
CA THR A 334 28.54 -22.92 8.80
C THR A 334 29.77 -22.40 9.54
N TYR A 335 29.57 -21.87 10.75
CA TYR A 335 30.66 -21.48 11.65
C TYR A 335 30.26 -21.65 13.11
N VAL A 336 31.15 -22.21 13.93
CA VAL A 336 30.88 -22.52 15.33
C VAL A 336 31.71 -21.62 16.24
N ASP A 337 31.06 -21.03 17.24
CA ASP A 337 31.67 -20.31 18.36
C ASP A 337 31.27 -21.01 19.68
N ILE A 338 32.25 -21.44 20.46
CA ILE A 338 32.04 -22.14 21.74
C ILE A 338 32.61 -21.29 22.88
N ILE A 339 31.70 -20.77 23.71
CA ILE A 339 32.04 -19.97 24.88
C ILE A 339 32.15 -20.89 26.11
N GLY A 340 33.38 -21.08 26.55
CA GLY A 340 33.73 -21.90 27.72
C GLY A 340 35.22 -21.86 28.01
N ASP A 341 35.61 -22.55 29.07
CA ASP A 341 37.00 -22.73 29.48
C ASP A 341 37.27 -24.21 29.84
N ASP A 342 38.34 -24.48 30.59
CA ASP A 342 38.69 -25.83 31.05
C ASP A 342 37.70 -26.38 32.09
N SER A 343 36.87 -25.54 32.70
CA SER A 343 35.81 -25.95 33.64
C SER A 343 34.55 -26.45 32.92
N GLY A 344 34.31 -25.98 31.69
CA GLY A 344 33.22 -26.44 30.85
C GLY A 344 32.72 -25.40 29.84
N VAL A 345 31.75 -25.82 29.03
CA VAL A 345 31.09 -24.99 28.01
C VAL A 345 29.79 -24.42 28.55
N SER A 346 29.58 -23.12 28.32
CA SER A 346 28.38 -22.39 28.76
C SER A 346 27.43 -22.02 27.61
N LYS A 347 27.97 -21.76 26.42
CA LYS A 347 27.18 -21.40 25.23
C LYS A 347 27.85 -21.92 23.98
N ILE A 348 27.04 -22.39 23.03
CA ILE A 348 27.46 -22.74 21.67
C ILE A 348 26.61 -21.91 20.72
N VAL A 349 27.25 -21.25 19.75
CA VAL A 349 26.59 -20.53 18.67
C VAL A 349 27.03 -21.16 17.35
N ILE A 350 26.08 -21.47 16.48
CA ILE A 350 26.33 -21.97 15.14
C ILE A 350 25.70 -21.00 14.15
N SER A 351 26.52 -20.25 13.43
CA SER A 351 26.08 -19.36 12.36
C SER A 351 25.86 -20.16 11.08
N VAL A 352 24.72 -19.93 10.43
CA VAL A 352 24.34 -20.63 9.19
C VAL A 352 24.06 -19.62 8.06
N ALA A 353 24.67 -19.86 6.91
CA ALA A 353 24.51 -19.16 5.64
C ALA A 353 24.46 -20.20 4.51
N ALA A 354 24.25 -19.77 3.25
CA ALA A 354 24.39 -20.64 2.09
C ALA A 354 25.81 -21.22 1.97
N ALA A 355 25.93 -22.38 1.32
CA ALA A 355 27.19 -23.08 1.15
C ALA A 355 28.18 -22.28 0.29
N ASP A 356 27.69 -21.67 -0.78
CA ASP A 356 28.41 -20.80 -1.68
C ASP A 356 27.45 -19.74 -2.26
N SER A 357 27.93 -18.90 -3.19
CA SER A 357 27.14 -17.83 -3.81
C SER A 357 26.31 -18.28 -5.01
N THR A 358 26.11 -19.59 -5.18
CA THR A 358 25.27 -20.19 -6.22
C THR A 358 24.15 -20.93 -5.50
N ASN A 359 22.90 -20.52 -5.73
CA ASN A 359 21.73 -20.88 -4.91
C ASN A 359 21.82 -20.33 -3.47
N ASP A 360 22.24 -19.07 -3.32
CA ASP A 360 22.24 -18.35 -2.03
C ASP A 360 20.95 -17.57 -1.80
N ASP A 361 19.83 -18.15 -2.24
CA ASP A 361 18.51 -17.57 -2.11
C ASP A 361 17.41 -18.56 -1.67
N ILE A 362 16.28 -17.99 -1.28
CA ILE A 362 15.02 -18.72 -1.11
C ILE A 362 13.96 -18.05 -1.98
N LYS A 363 13.67 -18.63 -3.15
CA LYS A 363 12.55 -18.22 -4.02
C LYS A 363 11.20 -18.29 -3.32
N ALA A 364 10.28 -17.43 -3.73
CA ALA A 364 8.87 -17.54 -3.34
C ALA A 364 8.31 -18.96 -3.62
N GLY A 365 7.69 -19.56 -2.61
CA GLY A 365 7.18 -20.93 -2.63
C GLY A 365 8.23 -22.02 -2.31
N SER A 366 9.49 -21.65 -2.11
CA SER A 366 10.59 -22.57 -1.80
C SER A 366 11.03 -22.48 -0.34
N TYR A 367 11.98 -23.35 0.04
CA TYR A 367 12.54 -23.39 1.39
C TYR A 367 14.03 -23.74 1.40
N PHE A 368 14.73 -23.27 2.44
CA PHE A 368 16.08 -23.67 2.83
C PHE A 368 15.99 -24.62 4.02
N THR A 369 16.49 -25.84 3.88
CA THR A 369 16.56 -26.82 4.98
C THR A 369 17.82 -26.55 5.80
N ASP A 370 17.71 -26.56 7.14
CA ASP A 370 18.88 -26.47 8.01
C ASP A 370 19.91 -27.57 7.65
N PRO A 371 21.16 -27.20 7.30
CA PRO A 371 22.12 -28.16 6.75
C PRO A 371 22.76 -29.05 7.82
N ILE A 372 22.58 -28.75 9.12
CA ILE A 372 23.25 -29.43 10.23
C ILE A 372 22.38 -30.54 10.81
N PHE A 373 21.16 -30.19 11.20
CA PHE A 373 20.20 -31.05 11.89
C PHE A 373 19.08 -31.51 10.95
N GLY A 374 18.73 -30.71 9.95
CA GLY A 374 17.65 -31.03 8.98
C GLY A 374 16.25 -31.12 9.60
N SER A 375 16.10 -30.70 10.86
CA SER A 375 14.85 -30.80 11.63
C SER A 375 13.88 -29.65 11.37
N PHE A 376 14.34 -28.59 10.72
CA PHE A 376 13.53 -27.44 10.36
C PHE A 376 13.98 -26.80 9.05
N LYS A 377 13.11 -25.94 8.51
CA LYS A 377 13.23 -25.23 7.25
C LYS A 377 12.93 -23.75 7.46
N VAL A 378 13.53 -22.93 6.61
CA VAL A 378 13.18 -21.52 6.40
C VAL A 378 12.45 -21.43 5.07
N ALA A 379 11.18 -21.05 5.07
CA ALA A 379 10.37 -20.95 3.85
C ALA A 379 9.98 -19.51 3.55
N TYR A 380 9.89 -19.17 2.27
CA TYR A 380 9.44 -17.86 1.80
C TYR A 380 8.17 -18.02 0.97
N ASN A 381 7.09 -17.31 1.31
CA ASN A 381 5.84 -17.37 0.56
C ASN A 381 5.80 -16.45 -0.67
N GLY A 382 6.74 -15.50 -0.78
CA GLY A 382 6.61 -14.38 -1.70
C GLY A 382 5.99 -13.15 -1.04
N LEU A 383 5.72 -12.16 -1.89
CA LEU A 383 4.98 -10.96 -1.52
C LEU A 383 3.47 -11.20 -1.54
N ASN A 384 2.76 -10.53 -0.67
CA ASN A 384 1.30 -10.46 -0.66
C ASN A 384 0.85 -8.99 -0.74
N PRO A 385 0.10 -8.59 -1.79
CA PRO A 385 -0.22 -9.40 -2.97
C PRO A 385 1.03 -9.76 -3.79
N ALA A 386 1.02 -10.90 -4.47
CA ALA A 386 2.10 -11.34 -5.36
C ALA A 386 2.35 -10.30 -6.49
N LEU A 387 3.57 -10.23 -7.03
CA LEU A 387 3.97 -9.21 -8.01
C LEU A 387 3.06 -9.18 -9.26
N ASP A 388 2.62 -10.35 -9.71
CA ASP A 388 1.74 -10.58 -10.86
C ASP A 388 0.26 -10.73 -10.48
N SER A 389 -0.11 -10.47 -9.22
CA SER A 389 -1.48 -10.64 -8.73
C SER A 389 -2.47 -9.73 -9.46
N ALA A 390 -3.66 -10.26 -9.73
CA ALA A 390 -4.81 -9.50 -10.24
C ALA A 390 -5.41 -8.53 -9.21
N ASP A 391 -5.04 -8.65 -7.93
CA ASP A 391 -5.44 -7.72 -6.87
C ASP A 391 -4.68 -6.38 -6.95
N ARG A 392 -3.60 -6.32 -7.74
CA ARG A 392 -2.87 -5.08 -8.03
C ARG A 392 -3.55 -4.33 -9.17
N ASP A 393 -3.70 -3.02 -9.03
CA ASP A 393 -4.16 -2.17 -10.12
C ASP A 393 -3.06 -2.09 -11.19
N THR A 394 -3.48 -1.87 -12.42
CA THR A 394 -2.58 -1.82 -13.57
C THR A 394 -2.62 -0.46 -14.20
N ILE A 395 -1.47 0.22 -14.22
CA ILE A 395 -1.25 1.43 -14.99
C ILE A 395 -0.32 1.08 -16.13
N THR A 396 -0.71 1.38 -17.37
CA THR A 396 0.12 1.12 -18.55
C THR A 396 0.39 2.43 -19.27
N ILE A 397 1.67 2.71 -19.52
CA ILE A 397 2.12 3.78 -20.38
C ILE A 397 2.69 3.13 -21.63
N ASP A 398 2.12 3.44 -22.78
CA ASP A 398 2.45 2.79 -24.04
C ASP A 398 2.67 3.82 -25.15
N ASN A 399 3.70 3.60 -25.95
CA ASN A 399 3.83 4.18 -27.28
C ASN A 399 2.62 3.76 -28.14
N SER A 400 1.72 4.69 -28.48
CA SER A 400 0.57 4.38 -29.36
C SER A 400 0.91 4.43 -30.85
N GLY A 401 2.12 3.97 -31.21
CA GLY A 401 2.69 4.07 -32.56
C GLY A 401 3.60 5.28 -32.73
N THR A 402 3.58 5.91 -33.91
CA THR A 402 4.60 6.92 -34.26
C THR A 402 4.37 8.31 -33.69
N THR A 403 3.14 8.69 -33.32
CA THR A 403 2.79 10.12 -33.07
C THR A 403 2.27 10.42 -31.67
N GLY A 404 2.20 9.46 -30.76
CA GLY A 404 1.76 9.76 -29.40
C GLY A 404 1.99 8.64 -28.39
N ALA A 405 1.94 9.00 -27.12
CA ALA A 405 1.96 8.09 -25.99
C ALA A 405 0.58 8.05 -25.32
N THR A 406 0.22 6.88 -24.82
CA THR A 406 -1.05 6.59 -24.15
C THR A 406 -0.83 6.18 -22.70
N LEU A 407 -1.81 6.48 -21.87
CA LEU A 407 -1.94 6.10 -20.48
C LEU A 407 -3.24 5.30 -20.33
N SER A 408 -3.13 4.07 -19.84
CA SER A 408 -4.25 3.27 -19.35
C SER A 408 -4.21 3.22 -17.84
N MET A 409 -5.30 3.56 -17.17
CA MET A 409 -5.42 3.40 -15.71
C MET A 409 -6.89 3.20 -15.32
N THR A 410 -7.11 2.70 -14.11
CA THR A 410 -8.43 2.63 -13.49
C THR A 410 -8.55 3.72 -12.43
N ASP A 411 -9.62 4.52 -12.47
CA ASP A 411 -9.85 5.51 -11.41
C ASP A 411 -10.35 4.86 -10.11
N TYR A 412 -10.38 5.63 -9.01
CA TYR A 412 -10.88 5.19 -7.71
C TYR A 412 -12.34 4.67 -7.73
N ARG A 413 -13.10 4.98 -8.79
CA ARG A 413 -14.50 4.56 -8.99
C ARG A 413 -14.60 3.24 -9.77
N GLY A 414 -13.47 2.67 -10.18
CA GLY A 414 -13.39 1.41 -10.93
C GLY A 414 -13.60 1.54 -12.44
N ASN A 415 -13.55 2.76 -12.99
CA ASN A 415 -13.66 2.99 -14.42
C ASN A 415 -12.27 2.96 -15.06
N GLU A 416 -12.03 2.01 -15.95
CA GLU A 416 -10.78 1.90 -16.70
C GLU A 416 -10.84 2.77 -17.97
N LYS A 417 -9.75 3.48 -18.26
CA LYS A 417 -9.65 4.30 -19.46
C LYS A 417 -8.24 4.30 -20.07
N LEU A 418 -8.20 4.12 -21.39
CA LEU A 418 -7.04 4.40 -22.24
C LEU A 418 -7.18 5.81 -22.85
N MET A 419 -6.15 6.63 -22.71
CA MET A 419 -6.11 8.00 -23.22
C MET A 419 -4.74 8.36 -23.80
N THR A 420 -4.71 9.07 -24.93
CA THR A 420 -3.48 9.68 -25.44
C THR A 420 -3.18 10.93 -24.63
N PHE A 421 -2.00 11.02 -24.02
CA PHE A 421 -1.62 12.17 -23.18
C PHE A 421 -0.47 12.99 -23.76
N ALA A 422 0.36 12.38 -24.61
CA ALA A 422 1.47 13.04 -25.27
C ALA A 422 1.36 12.85 -26.78
N PHE A 423 1.63 13.89 -27.56
CA PHE A 423 1.51 13.87 -29.01
C PHE A 423 2.70 14.59 -29.67
N THR A 424 3.24 14.00 -30.73
CA THR A 424 4.24 14.63 -31.61
C THR A 424 3.59 15.00 -32.94
N ALA A 425 3.70 16.27 -33.34
CA ALA A 425 3.31 16.64 -34.70
C ALA A 425 4.29 16.04 -35.72
N THR A 426 3.77 15.66 -36.89
CA THR A 426 4.61 15.07 -37.94
C THR A 426 5.74 16.03 -38.35
N GLY A 427 6.99 15.58 -38.20
CA GLY A 427 8.18 16.36 -38.58
C GLY A 427 8.66 17.37 -37.53
N THR A 428 8.14 17.32 -36.29
CA THR A 428 8.65 18.10 -35.16
C THR A 428 9.37 17.23 -34.15
N TRP A 429 10.50 17.70 -33.63
CA TRP A 429 11.26 17.04 -32.56
C TRP A 429 10.70 17.31 -31.16
N GLN A 430 9.45 17.78 -31.07
CA GLN A 430 8.83 18.20 -29.83
C GLN A 430 7.60 17.31 -29.56
N VAL A 431 7.57 16.74 -28.36
CA VAL A 431 6.38 16.11 -27.79
C VAL A 431 5.65 17.17 -26.98
N ASP A 432 4.34 17.32 -27.18
CA ASP A 432 3.48 18.24 -26.43
C ASP A 432 2.42 17.46 -25.62
N LEU A 433 2.02 18.01 -24.45
CA LEU A 433 1.02 17.38 -23.58
C LEU A 433 -0.39 17.54 -24.16
N ASN A 434 -0.65 16.74 -25.18
CA ASN A 434 -1.80 16.85 -26.05
C ASN A 434 -2.40 15.46 -26.32
N ALA A 435 -3.73 15.40 -26.38
CA ALA A 435 -4.43 14.19 -26.82
C ALA A 435 -4.45 14.05 -28.34
N SER A 436 -4.31 15.16 -29.06
CA SER A 436 -4.20 15.22 -30.51
C SER A 436 -3.55 16.54 -30.93
N SER A 437 -3.35 16.76 -32.22
CA SER A 437 -2.85 18.04 -32.75
C SER A 437 -3.71 19.28 -32.42
N THR A 438 -4.93 19.11 -31.91
CA THR A 438 -5.86 20.21 -31.61
C THR A 438 -6.47 20.14 -30.22
N ARG A 439 -6.06 19.19 -29.37
CA ARG A 439 -6.64 18.99 -28.03
C ARG A 439 -5.53 18.91 -27.00
N THR A 440 -5.52 19.84 -26.07
CA THR A 440 -4.45 20.02 -25.08
C THR A 440 -4.91 19.60 -23.69
N TYR A 441 -3.97 19.22 -22.82
CA TYR A 441 -4.25 19.04 -21.39
C TYR A 441 -3.82 20.27 -20.61
N VAL A 442 -4.72 20.77 -19.78
CA VAL A 442 -4.49 21.89 -18.88
C VAL A 442 -4.21 21.36 -17.48
N ILE A 443 -2.96 21.53 -17.04
CA ILE A 443 -2.37 20.93 -15.83
C ILE A 443 -2.00 21.94 -14.74
N ALA A 444 -2.49 23.17 -14.86
CA ALA A 444 -2.33 24.17 -13.82
C ALA A 444 -3.67 24.85 -13.61
N GLU A 445 -4.02 25.06 -12.35
CA GLU A 445 -5.22 25.75 -11.96
C GLU A 445 -5.34 27.08 -12.70
N GLY A 446 -6.57 27.39 -13.12
CA GLY A 446 -6.97 28.61 -13.79
C GLY A 446 -6.37 28.90 -15.17
N GLN A 447 -5.59 27.99 -15.76
CA GLN A 447 -5.16 28.18 -17.14
C GLN A 447 -6.38 28.10 -18.08
N PRO A 448 -6.39 28.84 -19.20
CA PRO A 448 -7.50 28.80 -20.15
C PRO A 448 -7.66 27.41 -20.77
N VAL A 449 -8.89 26.90 -20.77
CA VAL A 449 -9.32 25.62 -21.36
C VAL A 449 -10.25 25.91 -22.52
N ARG A 450 -9.96 25.38 -23.72
CA ARG A 450 -10.83 25.56 -24.90
C ARG A 450 -11.84 24.43 -24.99
N GLU A 451 -12.88 24.65 -25.80
CA GLU A 451 -13.76 23.57 -26.19
C GLU A 451 -12.96 22.43 -26.85
N ASN A 452 -13.19 21.20 -26.39
CA ASN A 452 -12.49 19.95 -26.67
C ASN A 452 -11.16 19.72 -25.96
N ASP A 453 -10.61 20.70 -25.24
CA ASP A 453 -9.44 20.50 -24.39
C ASP A 453 -9.82 19.76 -23.09
N TYR A 454 -8.79 19.26 -22.41
CA TYR A 454 -8.92 18.52 -21.17
C TYR A 454 -8.38 19.34 -20.00
N VAL A 455 -8.99 19.17 -18.84
CA VAL A 455 -8.56 19.79 -17.58
C VAL A 455 -8.67 18.77 -16.45
N ILE A 456 -7.68 18.77 -15.57
CA ILE A 456 -7.73 18.00 -14.33
C ILE A 456 -8.26 18.93 -13.24
N LEU A 457 -9.40 18.58 -12.66
CA LEU A 457 -10.00 19.29 -11.53
C LEU A 457 -9.78 18.45 -10.28
N ALA A 458 -9.00 18.95 -9.33
CA ALA A 458 -8.78 18.32 -8.04
C ALA A 458 -8.87 19.41 -6.96
N PRO A 459 -9.80 19.32 -5.99
CA PRO A 459 -10.07 20.42 -5.06
C PRO A 459 -8.89 20.74 -4.13
N GLU A 460 -7.98 19.78 -3.99
CA GLU A 460 -6.67 19.86 -3.35
C GLU A 460 -5.79 18.74 -3.92
N GLN A 461 -4.48 18.80 -3.71
CA GLN A 461 -3.57 17.72 -4.14
C GLN A 461 -3.82 16.45 -3.33
N ARG A 462 -3.76 15.30 -4.01
CA ARG A 462 -4.00 13.96 -3.44
C ARG A 462 -5.42 13.84 -2.86
N SER A 463 -6.37 14.52 -3.48
CA SER A 463 -7.78 14.40 -3.15
C SER A 463 -8.39 13.16 -3.78
N ASP A 464 -9.34 12.56 -3.07
CA ASP A 464 -10.19 11.47 -3.60
C ASP A 464 -11.15 11.97 -4.69
N PHE A 465 -11.30 13.29 -4.83
CA PHE A 465 -12.25 13.93 -5.74
C PHE A 465 -11.58 14.52 -6.99
N GLY A 466 -10.41 13.99 -7.37
CA GLY A 466 -9.71 14.40 -8.59
C GLY A 466 -10.35 13.77 -9.84
N HIS A 467 -10.67 14.58 -10.85
CA HIS A 467 -11.25 14.12 -12.12
C HIS A 467 -10.54 14.71 -13.33
N LEU A 468 -10.43 13.89 -14.38
CA LEU A 468 -10.11 14.36 -15.72
C LEU A 468 -11.40 14.65 -16.49
N PHE A 469 -11.59 15.91 -16.88
CA PHE A 469 -12.73 16.34 -17.68
C PHE A 469 -12.29 16.80 -19.07
N GLN A 470 -13.12 16.52 -20.07
CA GLN A 470 -13.12 17.22 -21.34
C GLN A 470 -14.12 18.37 -21.31
N LEU A 471 -13.72 19.58 -21.70
CA LEU A 471 -14.65 20.69 -21.93
C LEU A 471 -15.39 20.48 -23.25
N SER A 472 -16.47 19.70 -23.21
CA SER A 472 -17.16 19.21 -24.40
C SER A 472 -18.00 20.24 -25.15
N SER A 473 -18.49 21.29 -24.48
CA SER A 473 -19.23 22.37 -25.13
C SER A 473 -19.24 23.65 -24.31
N ILE A 474 -19.30 24.78 -25.03
CA ILE A 474 -19.51 26.12 -24.47
C ILE A 474 -20.61 26.77 -25.31
N SER A 475 -21.70 27.21 -24.68
CA SER A 475 -22.87 27.70 -25.39
C SER A 475 -23.44 28.96 -24.77
N SER A 476 -23.86 29.88 -25.64
CA SER A 476 -24.72 31.03 -25.28
C SER A 476 -24.15 31.96 -24.20
N ILE A 477 -22.82 32.04 -24.06
CA ILE A 477 -22.12 32.91 -23.11
C ILE A 477 -22.61 34.36 -23.23
N GLY A 478 -22.82 35.04 -22.09
CA GLY A 478 -23.38 36.39 -22.06
C GLY A 478 -24.92 36.46 -22.12
N SER A 479 -25.61 35.31 -22.06
CA SER A 479 -27.08 35.24 -22.07
C SER A 479 -27.63 34.37 -20.93
N THR A 480 -28.93 34.47 -20.67
CA THR A 480 -29.62 33.69 -19.62
C THR A 480 -29.58 32.17 -19.84
N THR A 481 -29.17 31.71 -21.03
CA THR A 481 -29.04 30.29 -21.39
C THR A 481 -27.57 29.85 -21.50
N ALA A 482 -26.64 30.68 -21.01
CA ALA A 482 -25.22 30.39 -21.00
C ALA A 482 -24.91 29.11 -20.22
N THR A 483 -24.26 28.15 -20.89
CA THR A 483 -23.91 26.85 -20.32
C THR A 483 -22.54 26.40 -20.82
N LEU A 484 -21.90 25.56 -20.03
CA LEU A 484 -20.81 24.71 -20.50
C LEU A 484 -21.08 23.26 -20.08
N SER A 485 -20.46 22.31 -20.76
CA SER A 485 -20.54 20.90 -20.38
C SER A 485 -19.15 20.29 -20.22
N LEU A 486 -18.93 19.65 -19.07
CA LEU A 486 -17.73 18.89 -18.76
C LEU A 486 -18.06 17.40 -18.87
N THR A 487 -17.33 16.66 -19.70
CA THR A 487 -17.47 15.20 -19.82
C THR A 487 -16.35 14.53 -19.05
N ASP A 488 -16.67 13.75 -18.03
CA ASP A 488 -15.70 12.98 -17.27
C ASP A 488 -15.08 11.91 -18.18
N VAL A 489 -13.76 11.90 -18.32
CA VAL A 489 -13.08 11.07 -19.32
C VAL A 489 -13.15 9.58 -18.99
N PHE A 490 -13.20 9.24 -17.71
CA PHE A 490 -13.23 7.87 -17.21
C PHE A 490 -14.65 7.28 -17.30
N SER A 491 -15.64 7.95 -16.72
CA SER A 491 -17.03 7.47 -16.67
C SER A 491 -17.84 7.79 -17.94
N GLY A 492 -17.50 8.85 -18.66
CA GLY A 492 -18.30 9.39 -19.76
C GLY A 492 -19.48 10.27 -19.32
N ASP A 493 -19.67 10.46 -18.00
CA ASP A 493 -20.73 11.29 -17.46
C ASP A 493 -20.56 12.76 -17.86
N VAL A 494 -21.68 13.42 -18.17
CA VAL A 494 -21.68 14.83 -18.59
C VAL A 494 -22.26 15.70 -17.48
N LYS A 495 -21.45 16.67 -17.02
CA LYS A 495 -21.85 17.71 -16.09
C LYS A 495 -22.08 19.02 -16.85
N THR A 496 -23.35 19.43 -16.94
CA THR A 496 -23.71 20.76 -17.45
C THR A 496 -23.69 21.79 -16.32
N VAL A 497 -22.95 22.89 -16.54
CA VAL A 497 -22.86 24.02 -15.63
C VAL A 497 -23.57 25.22 -16.26
N ASN A 498 -24.56 25.76 -15.54
CA ASN A 498 -25.25 26.99 -15.94
C ASN A 498 -24.45 28.20 -15.44
N MET A 499 -24.14 29.15 -16.33
CA MET A 499 -23.46 30.39 -15.91
C MET A 499 -24.44 31.27 -15.13
N ALA A 500 -24.02 31.78 -13.97
CA ALA A 500 -24.90 32.42 -13.00
C ALA A 500 -24.23 33.58 -12.23
N THR A 501 -24.24 34.78 -12.81
CA THR A 501 -24.02 36.12 -12.20
C THR A 501 -24.55 37.18 -13.19
N PRO A 502 -24.61 38.50 -12.89
CA PRO A 502 -25.39 39.48 -13.69
C PRO A 502 -25.16 39.45 -15.21
N ASP A 503 -23.96 39.05 -15.65
CA ASP A 503 -23.55 39.05 -17.04
C ASP A 503 -23.37 37.64 -17.67
N TYR A 504 -23.63 36.55 -16.92
CA TYR A 504 -23.59 35.16 -17.43
C TYR A 504 -22.25 34.71 -18.04
N TYR A 505 -21.14 35.18 -17.45
CA TYR A 505 -19.77 34.78 -17.83
C TYR A 505 -19.08 33.85 -16.83
N ASN A 506 -19.66 33.62 -15.65
CA ASN A 506 -19.04 32.79 -14.63
C ASN A 506 -20.08 31.95 -13.88
N ALA A 507 -19.61 30.92 -13.18
CA ALA A 507 -20.44 30.03 -12.38
C ALA A 507 -19.65 29.47 -11.20
N THR A 508 -20.34 29.25 -10.09
CA THR A 508 -19.90 28.31 -9.05
C THR A 508 -20.68 27.02 -9.25
N PHE A 509 -19.99 25.89 -9.20
CA PHE A 509 -20.58 24.58 -9.42
C PHE A 509 -19.92 23.52 -8.53
N TYR A 510 -20.53 22.34 -8.50
CA TYR A 510 -20.15 21.28 -7.58
C TYR A 510 -19.91 19.97 -8.31
N ILE A 511 -18.81 19.31 -7.96
CA ILE A 511 -18.43 17.95 -8.37
C ILE A 511 -18.11 17.21 -7.07
N ASP A 512 -18.79 16.09 -6.81
CA ASP A 512 -18.60 15.27 -5.61
C ASP A 512 -18.62 16.06 -4.28
N GLY A 513 -19.51 17.06 -4.21
CA GLY A 513 -19.66 17.94 -3.04
C GLY A 513 -18.61 19.05 -2.94
N GLN A 514 -17.59 19.03 -3.77
CA GLN A 514 -16.50 20.01 -3.80
C GLN A 514 -16.87 21.21 -4.65
N THR A 515 -16.45 22.40 -4.21
CA THR A 515 -16.81 23.67 -4.86
C THR A 515 -15.76 24.05 -5.89
N TYR A 516 -16.20 24.36 -7.10
CA TYR A 516 -15.38 24.86 -8.19
C TYR A 516 -15.95 26.16 -8.72
N ASN A 517 -15.07 27.05 -9.15
CA ASN A 517 -15.43 28.29 -9.80
C ASN A 517 -14.96 28.24 -11.25
N THR A 518 -15.75 28.79 -12.16
CA THR A 518 -15.37 28.92 -13.56
C THR A 518 -15.75 30.26 -14.15
N ARG A 519 -14.97 30.73 -15.11
CA ARG A 519 -15.20 31.98 -15.84
C ARG A 519 -14.81 31.86 -17.30
N ASN A 520 -15.64 32.39 -18.18
CA ASN A 520 -15.35 32.53 -19.59
C ASN A 520 -14.48 33.78 -19.85
N LEU A 521 -13.39 33.60 -20.60
CA LEU A 521 -12.55 34.67 -21.10
C LEU A 521 -13.12 35.15 -22.44
N THR A 522 -13.68 36.36 -22.43
CA THR A 522 -14.52 36.95 -23.50
C THR A 522 -13.87 37.01 -24.89
N ALA A 523 -12.55 36.91 -25.01
CA ALA A 523 -11.83 37.02 -26.29
C ALA A 523 -11.70 35.71 -27.09
N GLY A 524 -12.00 34.54 -26.49
CA GLY A 524 -11.68 33.26 -27.13
C GLY A 524 -12.69 32.12 -26.91
N ASN A 525 -13.79 32.37 -26.19
CA ASN A 525 -14.64 31.29 -25.65
C ASN A 525 -13.79 30.25 -24.88
N GLU A 526 -12.85 30.72 -24.06
CA GLU A 526 -12.02 29.86 -23.22
C GLU A 526 -12.58 29.89 -21.79
N MET A 527 -12.52 28.77 -21.08
CA MET A 527 -12.96 28.67 -19.69
C MET A 527 -11.77 28.55 -18.76
N VAL A 528 -11.83 29.23 -17.63
CA VAL A 528 -10.87 29.14 -16.54
C VAL A 528 -11.54 28.43 -15.38
N PHE A 529 -10.80 27.59 -14.63
CA PHE A 529 -11.31 26.85 -13.48
C PHE A 529 -10.41 27.07 -12.25
N THR A 530 -11.02 27.34 -11.09
CA THR A 530 -10.30 27.45 -9.80
C THR A 530 -11.06 26.74 -8.69
N TRP A 531 -10.36 26.38 -7.62
CA TRP A 531 -10.87 25.59 -6.50
C TRP A 531 -10.08 25.87 -5.22
N GLY A 532 -10.48 25.21 -4.13
CA GLY A 532 -9.78 25.32 -2.85
C GLY A 532 -10.22 26.51 -1.99
N THR A 533 -9.54 26.66 -0.86
CA THR A 533 -9.93 27.62 0.18
C THR A 533 -9.68 29.05 -0.27
N GLY A 534 -10.71 29.89 -0.21
CA GLY A 534 -10.62 31.29 -0.61
C GLY A 534 -10.76 31.53 -2.11
N ALA A 535 -10.85 30.47 -2.93
CA ALA A 535 -11.13 30.60 -4.35
C ALA A 535 -12.54 31.17 -4.55
N GLY A 536 -12.68 32.07 -5.52
CA GLY A 536 -13.92 32.82 -5.64
C GLY A 536 -14.10 33.57 -6.95
N LEU A 537 -15.33 34.03 -7.15
CA LEU A 537 -15.74 34.82 -8.31
C LEU A 537 -15.78 36.30 -7.93
N GLY A 538 -14.89 37.09 -8.55
CA GLY A 538 -15.02 38.55 -8.62
C GLY A 538 -15.93 38.97 -9.78
N VAL A 539 -16.41 40.22 -9.75
CA VAL A 539 -17.23 40.80 -10.83
C VAL A 539 -16.51 40.75 -12.17
N LEU A 540 -15.17 40.81 -12.16
CA LEU A 540 -14.35 40.84 -13.36
C LEU A 540 -13.18 39.86 -13.31
N ASN A 541 -13.19 38.79 -12.50
CA ASN A 541 -12.03 37.90 -12.27
C ASN A 541 -12.35 36.67 -11.45
N ILE A 542 -11.41 35.74 -11.45
CA ILE A 542 -11.44 34.50 -10.71
C ILE A 542 -10.19 34.43 -9.83
N ASP A 543 -10.38 34.05 -8.56
CA ASP A 543 -9.33 33.93 -7.54
C ASP A 543 -9.06 32.44 -7.29
N ALA A 544 -7.79 32.03 -7.31
CA ALA A 544 -7.36 30.66 -6.96
C ALA A 544 -7.33 30.43 -5.43
N GLY A 545 -7.52 31.50 -4.64
CA GLY A 545 -7.56 31.40 -3.19
C GLY A 545 -6.17 31.33 -2.56
N SER A 546 -6.05 30.59 -1.47
CA SER A 546 -4.82 30.56 -0.64
C SER A 546 -3.67 29.76 -1.25
N LYS A 547 -3.95 28.89 -2.23
CA LYS A 547 -2.98 28.02 -2.87
C LYS A 547 -3.24 28.00 -4.37
N PHE A 548 -2.22 27.64 -5.14
CA PHE A 548 -2.33 27.46 -6.59
C PHE A 548 -1.90 26.05 -6.96
N THR A 549 -2.84 25.22 -7.42
CA THR A 549 -2.56 23.81 -7.70
C THR A 549 -1.86 23.65 -9.06
N ILE A 550 -0.73 22.95 -9.06
CA ILE A 550 0.06 22.62 -10.27
C ILE A 550 0.23 21.11 -10.37
N TRP A 551 0.02 20.57 -11.57
CA TRP A 551 -0.05 19.13 -11.85
C TRP A 551 -1.07 18.44 -10.94
N PRO A 552 -2.37 18.77 -11.05
CA PRO A 552 -3.39 18.13 -10.23
C PRO A 552 -3.37 16.60 -10.40
N THR A 553 -3.67 15.90 -9.32
CA THR A 553 -3.59 14.44 -9.24
C THR A 553 -4.97 13.79 -9.40
N ILE A 554 -4.98 12.59 -9.96
CA ILE A 554 -6.16 11.71 -10.09
C ILE A 554 -5.88 10.46 -9.26
N ARG A 555 -6.82 10.07 -8.39
CA ARG A 555 -6.69 8.86 -7.59
C ARG A 555 -7.03 7.62 -8.42
N GLY A 556 -6.10 6.66 -8.44
CA GLY A 556 -6.28 5.34 -9.04
C GLY A 556 -7.08 4.39 -8.16
N LYS A 557 -7.37 3.19 -8.65
CA LYS A 557 -8.26 2.22 -7.98
C LYS A 557 -7.71 1.77 -6.63
N ASN A 558 -6.40 1.61 -6.52
CA ASN A 558 -5.71 1.04 -5.37
C ASN A 558 -5.04 2.10 -4.49
N GLY A 559 -5.41 3.38 -4.64
CA GLY A 559 -4.96 4.45 -3.74
C GLY A 559 -3.76 5.26 -4.24
N GLU A 560 -3.08 4.83 -5.30
CA GLU A 560 -2.06 5.62 -5.98
C GLU A 560 -2.62 6.92 -6.57
N TYR A 561 -1.77 7.94 -6.69
CA TYR A 561 -2.14 9.19 -7.35
C TYR A 561 -1.33 9.37 -8.62
N VAL A 562 -2.02 9.69 -9.73
CA VAL A 562 -1.40 9.91 -11.03
C VAL A 562 -1.52 11.38 -11.41
N ALA A 563 -0.42 11.99 -11.87
CA ALA A 563 -0.41 13.34 -12.42
C ALA A 563 0.25 13.35 -13.81
N LEU A 564 -0.27 14.22 -14.68
CA LEU A 564 0.38 14.56 -15.95
C LEU A 564 1.26 15.78 -15.72
N VAL A 565 2.51 15.69 -16.13
CA VAL A 565 3.53 16.70 -15.90
C VAL A 565 4.01 17.24 -17.25
N ASP A 566 4.08 18.56 -17.34
CA ASP A 566 4.75 19.32 -18.40
C ASP A 566 5.21 20.65 -17.79
N ARG A 567 6.03 21.42 -18.52
CA ARG A 567 6.44 22.76 -18.12
C ARG A 567 5.24 23.68 -17.92
N VAL A 568 5.19 24.33 -16.76
CA VAL A 568 4.16 25.31 -16.44
C VAL A 568 4.74 26.72 -16.46
N ILE A 569 4.33 27.50 -17.46
CA ILE A 569 4.79 28.87 -17.63
C ILE A 569 3.87 29.81 -16.82
N LEU A 570 4.47 30.57 -15.90
CA LEU A 570 3.81 31.66 -15.18
C LEU A 570 4.39 32.99 -15.70
N ASP A 571 3.63 33.66 -16.56
CA ASP A 571 4.12 34.77 -17.40
C ASP A 571 3.26 36.05 -17.22
N ASN A 572 3.93 37.20 -17.12
CA ASN A 572 3.41 38.57 -16.95
C ASN A 572 3.26 39.35 -18.28
N THR A 573 3.28 38.69 -19.44
CA THR A 573 3.31 39.42 -20.72
C THR A 573 1.93 39.99 -21.10
N SER A 574 1.77 41.26 -20.72
CA SER A 574 0.84 42.30 -21.19
C SER A 574 -0.48 42.54 -20.45
N ALA A 575 -0.45 43.65 -19.70
CA ALA A 575 -1.53 44.59 -19.41
C ALA A 575 -2.70 44.15 -18.52
N TYR A 576 -2.60 43.06 -17.79
CA TYR A 576 -3.48 42.83 -16.64
C TYR A 576 -2.71 42.37 -15.41
N THR A 577 -2.67 43.28 -14.43
CA THR A 577 -1.97 43.10 -13.16
C THR A 577 -2.93 42.45 -12.16
N PRO A 578 -2.68 41.23 -11.67
CA PRO A 578 -3.26 40.79 -10.41
C PRO A 578 -2.60 41.61 -9.31
N TRP A 579 -3.32 42.61 -8.82
CA TRP A 579 -2.98 43.28 -7.59
C TRP A 579 -3.38 42.34 -6.44
N ILE A 580 -2.41 41.61 -5.90
CA ILE A 580 -2.51 41.08 -4.53
C ILE A 580 -2.23 42.27 -3.62
N THR A 581 -3.26 43.00 -3.21
CA THR A 581 -3.10 44.05 -2.20
C THR A 581 -4.30 44.03 -1.29
N ASP A 582 -4.37 43.03 -0.40
CA ASP A 582 -5.50 42.80 0.51
C ASP A 582 -6.86 43.12 -0.14
N THR A 583 -7.39 42.12 -0.85
CA THR A 583 -8.70 42.04 -1.50
C THR A 583 -8.91 42.76 -2.85
N TRP A 584 -9.40 41.93 -3.80
CA TRP A 584 -10.00 42.19 -5.12
C TRP A 584 -9.04 42.31 -6.31
N VAL A 585 -8.94 41.18 -7.03
CA VAL A 585 -8.34 41.01 -8.37
C VAL A 585 -9.25 41.69 -9.43
N GLU A 586 -8.74 41.97 -10.63
CA GLU A 586 -9.51 42.26 -11.87
C GLU A 586 -8.85 41.47 -13.02
N MET A 587 -9.61 40.92 -13.99
CA MET A 587 -9.12 40.12 -15.14
C MET A 587 -9.84 40.52 -16.44
N ASP A 588 -9.08 41.04 -17.39
CA ASP A 588 -9.46 41.23 -18.81
C ASP A 588 -8.63 40.29 -19.71
N THR A 589 -8.89 40.39 -21.00
CA THR A 589 -9.16 39.32 -21.96
C THR A 589 -7.97 38.79 -22.74
N GLN A 590 -6.74 38.79 -22.21
CA GLN A 590 -5.61 38.17 -22.91
C GLN A 590 -4.75 37.29 -21.99
N THR A 591 -4.35 36.15 -22.58
CA THR A 591 -3.73 34.94 -22.04
C THR A 591 -2.54 35.10 -21.11
N LYS A 592 -2.43 34.16 -20.16
CA LYS A 592 -1.32 33.78 -19.25
C LYS A 592 -1.42 34.30 -17.81
N TYR A 593 -1.09 33.43 -16.85
CA TYR A 593 -1.05 33.75 -15.43
C TYR A 593 0.13 34.63 -15.08
N VAL A 594 -0.18 35.82 -14.60
CA VAL A 594 0.80 36.75 -14.05
C VAL A 594 0.90 36.53 -12.54
N PHE A 595 2.06 36.14 -11.99
CA PHE A 595 2.33 36.38 -10.57
C PHE A 595 3.07 37.70 -10.43
N ASN A 596 2.31 38.74 -10.08
CA ASN A 596 2.88 40.05 -9.82
C ASN A 596 3.28 40.14 -8.35
N PHE A 597 4.57 39.88 -8.09
CA PHE A 597 5.17 40.22 -6.81
C PHE A 597 5.42 41.74 -6.76
N THR A 598 4.37 42.51 -6.47
CA THR A 598 4.40 43.99 -6.49
C THR A 598 4.88 44.61 -5.18
N ALA A 599 4.94 43.82 -4.10
CA ALA A 599 5.40 44.26 -2.79
C ALA A 599 6.56 43.39 -2.30
N ASP A 600 7.51 44.04 -1.61
CA ASP A 600 8.49 43.35 -0.76
C ASP A 600 7.73 42.45 0.23
N GLY A 601 8.04 41.15 0.23
CA GLY A 601 7.42 40.16 1.12
C GLY A 601 6.16 39.49 0.58
N ALA A 602 5.83 39.68 -0.71
CA ALA A 602 4.76 38.93 -1.36
C ALA A 602 5.10 37.43 -1.42
N ASN A 603 4.14 36.60 -1.01
CA ASN A 603 4.26 35.15 -0.96
C ASN A 603 3.18 34.50 -1.83
N VAL A 604 3.54 33.42 -2.50
CA VAL A 604 2.62 32.53 -3.24
C VAL A 604 2.91 31.12 -2.78
N THR A 605 1.87 30.36 -2.47
CA THR A 605 1.99 28.94 -2.17
C THR A 605 1.50 28.14 -3.37
N LEU A 606 2.40 27.38 -3.97
CA LEU A 606 2.07 26.42 -5.02
C LEU A 606 1.81 25.07 -4.38
N GLU A 607 0.73 24.42 -4.76
CA GLU A 607 0.37 23.10 -4.29
C GLU A 607 0.81 22.06 -5.34
N LEU A 608 1.94 21.40 -5.08
CA LEU A 608 2.54 20.40 -5.96
C LEU A 608 2.12 18.99 -5.54
N PRO A 609 2.25 17.97 -6.41
CA PRO A 609 1.83 16.60 -6.08
C PRO A 609 2.45 16.04 -4.79
N THR A 610 3.70 16.41 -4.47
CA THR A 610 4.41 15.92 -3.28
C THR A 610 4.32 16.86 -2.07
N GLY A 611 3.75 18.07 -2.21
CA GLY A 611 3.59 19.02 -1.11
C GLY A 611 3.55 20.48 -1.53
N ASP A 612 3.58 21.38 -0.54
CA ASP A 612 3.51 22.81 -0.77
C ASP A 612 4.90 23.42 -1.03
N LEU A 613 4.97 24.28 -2.04
CA LEU A 613 6.12 25.12 -2.37
C LEU A 613 5.78 26.58 -2.11
N ASN A 614 6.40 27.17 -1.08
CA ASN A 614 6.23 28.58 -0.77
C ASN A 614 7.27 29.40 -1.51
N LEU A 615 6.82 30.22 -2.45
CA LEU A 615 7.62 31.20 -3.15
C LEU A 615 7.48 32.56 -2.49
N SER A 616 8.58 33.19 -2.14
CA SER A 616 8.59 34.59 -1.73
C SER A 616 9.53 35.42 -2.58
N TRP A 617 9.10 36.63 -2.87
CA TRP A 617 9.86 37.56 -3.70
C TRP A 617 10.35 38.74 -2.87
N TRP A 618 11.63 39.04 -3.02
CA TRP A 618 12.24 40.19 -2.39
C TRP A 618 12.89 41.11 -3.41
N ASN A 619 12.48 42.37 -3.41
CA ASN A 619 13.05 43.39 -4.28
C ASN A 619 13.95 44.34 -3.47
N ASN A 620 15.26 44.26 -3.67
CA ASN A 620 16.20 45.20 -3.07
C ASN A 620 16.40 46.40 -3.99
N THR A 621 15.58 47.43 -3.79
CA THR A 621 15.57 48.67 -4.59
C THR A 621 16.91 49.44 -4.51
N VAL A 622 17.71 49.25 -3.45
CA VAL A 622 19.00 49.94 -3.27
C VAL A 622 20.11 49.24 -4.07
N ALA A 623 20.00 47.93 -4.28
CA ALA A 623 21.02 47.12 -4.95
C ALA A 623 20.67 46.72 -6.39
N ASN A 624 19.49 47.11 -6.91
CA ASN A 624 18.94 46.63 -8.19
C ASN A 624 18.97 45.10 -8.31
N THR A 625 18.70 44.39 -7.22
CA THR A 625 18.67 42.91 -7.22
C THR A 625 17.31 42.43 -6.76
N SER A 626 16.79 41.41 -7.44
CA SER A 626 15.62 40.66 -6.98
C SER A 626 16.08 39.30 -6.46
N ARG A 627 15.41 38.77 -5.44
CA ARG A 627 15.66 37.44 -4.90
C ARG A 627 14.37 36.66 -4.88
N LEU A 628 14.44 35.43 -5.36
CA LEU A 628 13.39 34.44 -5.23
C LEU A 628 13.80 33.48 -4.11
N TYR A 629 12.89 33.27 -3.17
CA TYR A 629 13.04 32.32 -2.09
C TYR A 629 12.05 31.19 -2.34
N ALA A 630 12.49 29.96 -2.14
CA ALA A 630 11.63 28.79 -2.19
C ALA A 630 11.80 28.01 -0.89
N ASN A 631 10.72 27.87 -0.10
CA ASN A 631 10.75 27.22 1.22
C ASN A 631 11.90 27.73 2.14
N GLY A 632 12.22 29.03 2.04
CA GLY A 632 13.30 29.65 2.83
C GLY A 632 14.71 29.45 2.29
N VAL A 633 14.89 28.72 1.18
CA VAL A 633 16.15 28.64 0.44
C VAL A 633 16.28 29.85 -0.47
N ASN A 634 17.36 30.60 -0.34
CA ASN A 634 17.57 31.86 -1.07
C ASN A 634 18.37 31.60 -2.36
N GLN A 635 17.87 32.06 -3.50
CA GLN A 635 18.65 32.18 -4.73
C GLN A 635 18.73 33.65 -5.15
N SER A 636 19.95 34.15 -5.38
CA SER A 636 20.14 35.51 -5.86
C SER A 636 19.98 35.51 -7.37
N VAL A 637 18.87 36.03 -7.86
CA VAL A 637 18.64 36.21 -9.30
C VAL A 637 19.34 37.50 -9.72
N ALA A 638 20.64 37.40 -10.06
CA ALA A 638 21.32 38.47 -10.80
C ALA A 638 20.82 38.47 -12.26
N GLU A 639 20.95 39.59 -12.98
CA GLU A 639 20.52 39.73 -14.39
C GLU A 639 20.97 38.51 -15.24
N GLY A 640 20.01 37.65 -15.64
CA GLY A 640 20.27 36.38 -16.33
C GLY A 640 19.27 35.27 -15.96
N MET A 641 19.31 34.14 -16.69
CA MET A 641 18.55 32.94 -16.32
C MET A 641 19.17 32.32 -15.05
N ALA A 642 18.44 32.32 -13.94
CA ALA A 642 18.83 31.60 -12.73
C ALA A 642 17.97 30.34 -12.57
N TYR A 643 18.63 29.20 -12.30
CA TYR A 643 18.01 27.92 -11.99
C TYR A 643 18.04 27.69 -10.47
N LEU A 644 16.90 27.39 -9.88
CA LEU A 644 16.76 27.03 -8.47
C LEU A 644 16.14 25.64 -8.40
N ASN A 645 16.88 24.66 -7.90
CA ASN A 645 16.34 23.34 -7.57
C ASN A 645 15.80 23.36 -6.14
N VAL A 646 14.58 22.88 -5.95
CA VAL A 646 13.91 22.83 -4.64
C VAL A 646 13.31 21.45 -4.45
N THR A 647 13.67 20.80 -3.35
CA THR A 647 13.04 19.54 -2.95
C THR A 647 11.71 19.83 -2.24
N VAL A 648 10.63 19.21 -2.69
CA VAL A 648 9.34 19.14 -2.00
C VAL A 648 8.94 17.68 -1.89
N GLY A 649 8.76 17.18 -0.67
CA GLY A 649 8.69 15.73 -0.42
C GLY A 649 10.00 15.05 -0.82
N LEU A 650 9.93 14.02 -1.67
CA LEU A 650 11.10 13.31 -2.23
C LEU A 650 11.44 13.73 -3.66
N LEU A 651 10.80 14.76 -4.20
CA LEU A 651 10.96 15.19 -5.58
C LEU A 651 11.59 16.58 -5.66
N ASP A 652 12.54 16.72 -6.57
CA ASP A 652 13.15 18.01 -6.87
C ASP A 652 12.39 18.70 -8.01
N TYR A 653 12.23 20.01 -7.86
CA TYR A 653 11.54 20.89 -8.78
C TYR A 653 12.50 21.96 -9.26
N ASN A 654 12.57 22.14 -10.58
CA ASN A 654 13.40 23.17 -11.18
C ASN A 654 12.60 24.47 -11.36
N ILE A 655 13.12 25.56 -10.85
CA ILE A 655 12.50 26.87 -10.98
C ILE A 655 13.46 27.75 -11.76
N THR A 656 13.03 28.19 -12.93
CA THR A 656 13.76 29.17 -13.73
C THR A 656 13.16 30.54 -13.54
N SER A 657 13.99 31.56 -13.35
CA SER A 657 13.53 32.95 -13.45
C SER A 657 14.20 33.61 -14.64
N GLU A 658 13.42 34.36 -15.42
CA GLU A 658 13.92 35.17 -16.53
C GLU A 658 13.70 36.64 -16.15
N SER A 659 14.78 37.37 -15.87
CA SER A 659 14.73 38.79 -15.55
C SER A 659 14.74 39.64 -16.84
N GLY A 660 13.63 40.33 -17.13
CA GLY A 660 13.55 41.38 -18.14
C GLY A 660 13.56 42.77 -17.50
N GLY A 661 14.63 43.16 -16.79
CA GLY A 661 14.69 44.43 -16.04
C GLY A 661 14.02 44.39 -14.66
N CYS A 662 13.59 45.55 -14.10
CA CYS A 662 12.92 45.68 -12.79
C CYS A 662 11.57 44.93 -12.66
N THR A 663 11.19 44.16 -13.67
CA THR A 663 10.02 43.30 -13.78
C THR A 663 10.51 41.89 -14.12
N GLY A 664 10.51 40.98 -13.13
CA GLY A 664 10.92 39.59 -13.31
C GLY A 664 9.74 38.66 -13.60
N TYR A 665 10.00 37.57 -14.31
CA TYR A 665 9.06 36.47 -14.56
C TYR A 665 9.61 35.20 -13.89
N VAL A 666 8.73 34.35 -13.35
CA VAL A 666 9.12 33.05 -12.77
C VAL A 666 8.58 31.94 -13.67
N ASN A 667 9.46 31.33 -14.45
CA ASN A 667 9.16 30.15 -15.26
C ASN A 667 9.37 28.89 -14.41
N LEU A 668 8.30 28.20 -14.03
CA LEU A 668 8.45 26.86 -13.46
C LEU A 668 8.69 25.87 -14.59
N ARG A 669 9.96 25.53 -14.82
CA ARG A 669 10.29 24.42 -15.73
C ARG A 669 10.14 23.11 -14.96
N ALA A 670 9.86 22.04 -15.69
CA ALA A 670 9.44 20.79 -15.10
C ALA A 670 10.42 20.24 -14.03
N ILE A 671 9.85 19.39 -13.19
CA ILE A 671 10.46 18.42 -12.27
C ILE A 671 11.85 17.99 -12.77
N GLN A 672 12.90 18.37 -12.03
CA GLN A 672 14.22 17.78 -12.22
C GLN A 672 14.41 16.86 -11.04
N LEU A 673 14.50 15.54 -11.24
CA LEU A 673 14.73 14.59 -10.15
C LEU A 673 16.01 14.97 -9.37
N PRO A 674 16.07 14.67 -8.06
CA PRO A 674 17.18 15.11 -7.25
C PRO A 674 18.54 14.68 -7.79
N GLU A 675 19.49 15.62 -7.70
CA GLU A 675 20.85 15.64 -8.27
C GLU A 675 21.76 14.45 -7.86
N LYS A 676 21.22 13.40 -7.21
CA LYS A 676 21.99 12.22 -6.80
C LYS A 676 22.29 11.22 -7.94
N TYR A 677 21.64 11.32 -9.10
CA TYR A 677 21.69 10.21 -10.06
C TYR A 677 21.97 10.51 -11.53
N ILE A 678 22.59 11.64 -11.90
CA ILE A 678 23.05 11.78 -13.29
C ILE A 678 24.40 12.52 -13.44
N GLU A 679 25.51 11.78 -13.32
CA GLU A 679 26.67 12.06 -14.17
C GLU A 679 26.39 11.43 -15.55
N GLY A 680 25.82 12.19 -16.49
CA GLY A 680 25.99 11.91 -17.93
C GLY A 680 24.79 11.56 -18.85
N THR A 681 23.53 11.71 -18.47
CA THR A 681 22.37 11.46 -19.37
C THR A 681 21.24 12.48 -19.20
N ASP A 682 20.44 12.64 -20.25
CA ASP A 682 19.40 13.66 -20.41
C ASP A 682 18.36 13.63 -19.27
N ASN A 683 18.15 14.78 -18.60
CA ASN A 683 16.95 15.00 -17.77
C ASN A 683 15.71 14.68 -18.63
N PRO A 684 14.58 14.22 -18.08
CA PRO A 684 13.31 14.30 -18.81
C PRO A 684 13.06 15.79 -19.09
N THR A 685 13.43 16.25 -20.28
CA THR A 685 13.32 17.66 -20.69
C THR A 685 11.91 18.00 -21.17
N GLY A 686 10.93 17.13 -20.85
CA GLY A 686 9.59 17.15 -21.41
C GLY A 686 8.54 16.54 -20.50
N ILE A 687 7.49 16.04 -21.15
CA ILE A 687 6.26 15.54 -20.55
C ILE A 687 6.52 14.27 -19.74
N ALA A 688 5.83 14.11 -18.63
CA ALA A 688 5.91 12.89 -17.84
C ALA A 688 4.57 12.45 -17.27
N VAL A 689 4.48 11.17 -16.96
CA VAL A 689 3.49 10.62 -16.02
C VAL A 689 4.19 10.47 -14.67
N LEU A 690 3.60 11.06 -13.63
CA LEU A 690 4.02 10.92 -12.24
C LEU A 690 3.03 9.99 -11.54
N VAL A 691 3.52 8.91 -10.95
CA VAL A 691 2.73 8.01 -10.08
C VAL A 691 3.27 8.12 -8.66
N LEU A 692 2.44 8.60 -7.75
CA LEU A 692 2.75 8.73 -6.33
C LEU A 692 2.25 7.51 -5.58
N GLU A 693 3.15 6.90 -4.82
CA GLU A 693 2.83 5.87 -3.86
C GLU A 693 2.11 6.46 -2.64
N GLU A 694 1.44 5.60 -1.88
CA GLU A 694 0.94 5.94 -0.57
C GLU A 694 2.06 6.12 0.44
N LEU A 695 1.72 6.74 1.58
CA LEU A 695 2.69 6.83 2.66
C LEU A 695 3.03 5.42 3.12
N ASP A 696 4.31 5.07 3.03
CA ASP A 696 4.80 3.82 3.59
C ASP A 696 4.93 3.94 5.11
N ASN A 697 5.07 2.81 5.80
CA ASN A 697 5.12 2.81 7.26
C ASN A 697 6.48 3.18 7.88
N THR A 698 7.48 3.48 7.06
CA THR A 698 8.86 3.79 7.45
C THR A 698 9.25 5.24 7.18
N THR A 699 8.56 5.93 6.27
CA THR A 699 8.86 7.28 5.84
C THR A 699 7.67 8.21 6.08
N THR A 700 7.96 9.51 6.14
CA THR A 700 6.93 10.55 6.24
C THR A 700 6.54 11.12 4.88
N ASP A 701 7.28 10.76 3.83
CA ASP A 701 7.14 11.29 2.49
C ASP A 701 6.74 10.18 1.51
N ARG A 702 6.02 10.53 0.45
CA ARG A 702 5.53 9.56 -0.53
C ARG A 702 6.59 9.25 -1.57
N GLY A 703 6.73 7.97 -1.90
CA GLY A 703 7.46 7.54 -3.09
C GLY A 703 6.83 8.07 -4.37
N ALA A 704 7.65 8.32 -5.37
CA ALA A 704 7.21 8.74 -6.69
C ALA A 704 7.96 7.97 -7.77
N ILE A 705 7.21 7.61 -8.81
CA ILE A 705 7.71 7.01 -10.05
C ILE A 705 7.46 8.04 -11.16
N VAL A 706 8.51 8.41 -11.88
CA VAL A 706 8.46 9.39 -12.98
C VAL A 706 8.80 8.70 -14.29
N ILE A 707 7.90 8.84 -15.26
CA ILE A 707 8.03 8.25 -16.59
C ILE A 707 8.00 9.38 -17.60
N GLY A 708 9.17 9.73 -18.13
CA GLY A 708 9.33 10.77 -19.14
C GLY A 708 8.92 10.28 -20.53
N VAL A 709 8.52 11.22 -21.38
CA VAL A 709 8.23 11.00 -22.80
C VAL A 709 8.99 12.02 -23.63
N ASN A 710 9.83 11.53 -24.54
CA ASN A 710 10.62 12.35 -25.46
C ASN A 710 10.44 11.93 -26.91
N ALA A 711 10.93 12.76 -27.83
CA ALA A 711 10.98 12.40 -29.25
C ALA A 711 12.25 11.56 -29.51
N ASP A 712 12.08 10.39 -30.12
CA ASP A 712 13.19 9.54 -30.55
C ASP A 712 13.93 10.13 -31.77
N SER A 713 14.96 9.42 -32.26
CA SER A 713 15.72 9.80 -33.46
C SER A 713 14.89 9.92 -34.75
N ASN A 714 13.66 9.41 -34.77
CA ASN A 714 12.71 9.50 -35.88
C ASN A 714 11.56 10.49 -35.60
N SER A 715 11.65 11.27 -34.52
CA SER A 715 10.60 12.17 -34.04
C SER A 715 9.32 11.46 -33.56
N TYR A 716 9.43 10.20 -33.15
CA TYR A 716 8.35 9.44 -32.55
C TYR A 716 8.34 9.61 -31.03
N ALA A 717 7.15 9.60 -30.43
CA ALA A 717 7.05 9.59 -28.98
C ALA A 717 7.66 8.29 -28.42
N ALA A 718 8.64 8.41 -27.53
CA ALA A 718 9.31 7.31 -26.87
C ALA A 718 9.33 7.52 -25.36
N LEU A 719 9.18 6.43 -24.63
CA LEU A 719 9.22 6.44 -23.16
C LEU A 719 10.65 6.41 -22.67
N ASP A 720 10.95 7.20 -21.66
CA ASP A 720 12.22 7.13 -20.94
C ASP A 720 12.21 5.98 -19.93
N THR A 721 13.40 5.54 -19.54
CA THR A 721 13.56 4.61 -18.41
C THR A 721 12.90 5.17 -17.15
N PRO A 722 12.04 4.41 -16.44
CA PRO A 722 11.40 4.85 -15.21
C PRO A 722 12.40 5.35 -14.17
N GLN A 723 12.05 6.42 -13.48
CA GLN A 723 12.83 7.00 -12.40
C GLN A 723 12.08 6.92 -11.08
N PHE A 724 12.80 6.74 -9.98
CA PHE A 724 12.21 6.49 -8.65
C PHE A 724 12.80 7.45 -7.62
N THR A 725 11.96 7.97 -6.72
CA THR A 725 12.45 8.75 -5.57
C THR A 725 12.78 7.87 -4.36
N ASN A 726 12.13 6.71 -4.26
CA ASN A 726 12.39 5.69 -3.25
C ASN A 726 13.49 4.72 -3.71
N GLY A 727 14.01 3.92 -2.77
CA GLY A 727 14.83 2.77 -3.12
C GLY A 727 14.04 1.79 -3.99
N TYR A 728 14.73 1.04 -4.84
CA TYR A 728 14.13 0.01 -5.67
C TYR A 728 15.15 -1.09 -5.96
N ASP A 729 14.65 -2.29 -6.19
CA ASP A 729 15.39 -3.39 -6.78
C ASP A 729 15.04 -3.46 -8.27
N SER A 730 16.01 -3.86 -9.11
CA SER A 730 15.78 -3.98 -10.55
C SER A 730 16.66 -5.04 -11.20
N ALA A 731 16.16 -5.70 -12.23
CA ALA A 731 16.93 -6.63 -13.05
C ALA A 731 16.34 -6.75 -14.45
N THR A 732 17.21 -6.92 -15.44
CA THR A 732 16.85 -7.23 -16.83
C THR A 732 16.62 -8.72 -16.98
N GLN A 733 15.60 -9.12 -17.74
CA GLN A 733 15.35 -10.53 -18.05
C GLN A 733 16.50 -11.13 -18.87
N THR A 734 16.90 -12.37 -18.57
CA THR A 734 17.84 -13.10 -19.44
C THR A 734 17.13 -13.66 -20.66
N THR A 735 15.84 -13.97 -20.54
CA THR A 735 15.03 -14.47 -21.65
C THR A 735 14.72 -13.38 -22.68
N ASP A 736 14.62 -12.11 -22.26
CA ASP A 736 14.44 -10.96 -23.12
C ASP A 736 15.18 -9.70 -22.62
N ALA A 737 16.29 -9.38 -23.28
CA ALA A 737 17.17 -8.29 -22.85
C ALA A 737 16.57 -6.89 -23.04
N SER A 738 15.44 -6.74 -23.76
CA SER A 738 14.74 -5.46 -23.86
C SER A 738 13.89 -5.16 -22.63
N ILE A 739 13.62 -6.16 -21.78
CA ILE A 739 12.72 -6.09 -20.64
C ILE A 739 13.51 -5.93 -19.34
N THR A 740 13.27 -4.82 -18.63
CA THR A 740 13.76 -4.58 -17.27
C THR A 740 12.60 -4.48 -16.30
N GLU A 741 12.70 -5.19 -15.18
CA GLU A 741 11.69 -5.22 -14.13
C GLU A 741 12.20 -4.51 -12.87
N TYR A 742 11.30 -3.86 -12.16
CA TYR A 742 11.59 -3.06 -10.96
C TYR A 742 10.60 -3.38 -9.84
N VAL A 743 11.04 -3.32 -8.59
CA VAL A 743 10.18 -3.38 -7.40
C VAL A 743 10.58 -2.27 -6.44
N THR A 744 9.65 -1.37 -6.07
CA THR A 744 9.94 -0.27 -5.14
C THR A 744 10.11 -0.79 -3.71
N VAL A 745 11.06 -0.21 -2.98
CA VAL A 745 11.36 -0.51 -1.58
C VAL A 745 10.97 0.71 -0.73
N PRO A 746 10.14 0.56 0.32
CA PRO A 746 9.55 -0.68 0.82
C PRO A 746 8.12 -0.94 0.34
N TYR A 747 7.56 -0.15 -0.58
CA TYR A 747 6.13 -0.25 -0.91
C TYR A 747 5.76 -1.54 -1.67
N GLY A 748 6.68 -2.02 -2.51
CA GLY A 748 6.50 -3.23 -3.30
C GLY A 748 5.66 -3.01 -4.56
N THR A 749 5.65 -1.81 -5.12
CA THR A 749 5.10 -1.52 -6.46
C THR A 749 5.97 -2.20 -7.51
N TYR A 750 5.35 -2.98 -8.40
CA TYR A 750 6.07 -3.72 -9.43
C TYR A 750 5.96 -3.00 -10.77
N LEU A 751 7.07 -2.83 -11.49
CA LEU A 751 7.08 -2.28 -12.84
C LEU A 751 7.79 -3.22 -13.80
N LYS A 752 7.28 -3.26 -15.03
CA LYS A 752 7.92 -3.88 -16.18
C LYS A 752 8.11 -2.81 -17.25
N TYR A 753 9.35 -2.59 -17.67
CA TYR A 753 9.73 -1.70 -18.77
C TYR A 753 10.26 -2.55 -19.92
N ASP A 754 9.51 -2.59 -21.01
CA ASP A 754 9.95 -3.14 -22.28
C ASP A 754 10.47 -1.98 -23.14
N SER A 755 11.76 -1.99 -23.46
CA SER A 755 12.41 -0.92 -24.23
C SER A 755 12.27 -1.07 -25.75
N ASP A 756 11.69 -2.18 -26.24
CA ASP A 756 11.40 -2.36 -27.65
C ASP A 756 10.31 -1.40 -28.12
N ASN A 757 10.28 -1.12 -29.43
CA ASN A 757 9.25 -0.30 -30.10
C ASN A 757 8.95 1.03 -29.37
N GLN A 758 10.01 1.76 -28.98
CA GLN A 758 9.90 3.06 -28.31
C GLN A 758 9.30 3.02 -26.88
N GLY A 759 9.20 1.84 -26.28
CA GLY A 759 8.95 1.69 -24.85
C GLY A 759 7.50 1.37 -24.50
N VAL A 760 7.32 0.39 -23.62
CA VAL A 760 6.07 0.09 -22.92
C VAL A 760 6.37 -0.10 -21.44
N ILE A 761 5.65 0.62 -20.57
CA ILE A 761 5.77 0.51 -19.12
C ILE A 761 4.45 0.02 -18.53
N THR A 762 4.50 -1.07 -17.77
CA THR A 762 3.37 -1.57 -16.99
C THR A 762 3.70 -1.51 -15.51
N ILE A 763 2.87 -0.82 -14.74
CA ILE A 763 2.96 -0.67 -13.28
C ILE A 763 1.84 -1.51 -12.66
N LYS A 764 2.19 -2.35 -11.69
CA LYS A 764 1.27 -3.15 -10.87
C LYS A 764 1.30 -2.65 -9.44
N TYR A 765 0.31 -1.83 -9.10
CA TYR A 765 0.24 -1.10 -7.83
C TYR A 765 -0.61 -1.85 -6.78
N PRO A 766 -0.06 -2.20 -5.60
CA PRO A 766 -0.81 -2.88 -4.56
C PRO A 766 -1.65 -1.90 -3.74
N ASN A 767 -2.87 -2.32 -3.34
CA ASN A 767 -3.77 -1.50 -2.52
C ASN A 767 -3.24 -1.19 -1.11
N GLU A 768 -2.37 -2.06 -0.61
CA GLU A 768 -1.63 -1.83 0.63
C GLU A 768 -0.17 -2.19 0.38
N GLN A 769 0.72 -1.62 1.20
CA GLN A 769 2.14 -1.91 1.17
C GLN A 769 2.40 -3.43 1.19
N ALA A 770 3.15 -3.95 0.21
CA ALA A 770 3.29 -5.39 0.02
C ALA A 770 4.03 -6.06 1.19
N ILE A 771 3.43 -7.11 1.76
CA ILE A 771 3.96 -7.85 2.90
C ILE A 771 4.78 -9.03 2.40
N SER A 772 5.95 -9.24 2.98
CA SER A 772 6.84 -10.38 2.76
C SER A 772 6.67 -11.39 3.89
N THR A 773 6.32 -12.64 3.58
CA THR A 773 6.09 -13.67 4.61
C THR A 773 7.19 -14.73 4.59
N VAL A 774 7.95 -14.84 5.69
CA VAL A 774 9.00 -15.84 5.89
C VAL A 774 8.69 -16.64 7.16
N ALA A 775 8.86 -17.95 7.11
CA ALA A 775 8.51 -18.82 8.23
C ALA A 775 9.61 -19.83 8.54
N PHE A 776 9.79 -20.14 9.82
CA PHE A 776 10.66 -21.19 10.32
C PHE A 776 9.81 -22.33 10.86
N GLY A 777 10.15 -23.59 10.61
CA GLY A 777 9.40 -24.72 11.19
C GLY A 777 9.85 -26.06 10.65
N ALA A 778 9.30 -27.16 11.16
CA ALA A 778 9.60 -28.50 10.65
C ALA A 778 9.15 -28.62 9.18
N ASP A 779 7.92 -28.18 8.91
CA ASP A 779 7.31 -28.14 7.58
C ASP A 779 6.37 -26.92 7.48
N PRO A 780 6.94 -25.70 7.42
CA PRO A 780 6.14 -24.49 7.31
C PRO A 780 5.32 -24.51 6.01
N SER A 781 4.03 -24.21 6.13
CA SER A 781 3.10 -24.09 5.00
C SER A 781 2.25 -22.84 5.15
N PHE A 782 1.94 -22.22 4.02
CA PHE A 782 1.23 -20.95 3.95
C PHE A 782 -0.21 -21.16 3.48
N SER A 783 -1.15 -20.46 4.10
CA SER A 783 -2.54 -20.43 3.68
C SER A 783 -3.02 -18.99 3.62
N THR A 784 -3.62 -18.58 2.50
CA THR A 784 -4.28 -17.28 2.40
C THR A 784 -5.72 -17.40 2.87
N THR A 785 -6.14 -16.50 3.75
CA THR A 785 -7.55 -16.35 4.13
C THR A 785 -8.02 -14.97 3.67
N SER A 786 -8.96 -14.94 2.73
CA SER A 786 -9.64 -13.71 2.32
C SER A 786 -10.83 -13.49 3.26
N THR A 787 -10.67 -12.59 4.23
CA THR A 787 -11.81 -12.13 5.03
C THR A 787 -12.44 -10.96 4.28
N GLY A 788 -13.46 -11.24 3.46
CA GLY A 788 -14.25 -10.21 2.80
C GLY A 788 -15.21 -9.57 3.80
N GLY A 789 -15.00 -8.29 4.13
CA GLY A 789 -16.01 -7.46 4.79
C GLY A 789 -16.91 -6.80 3.74
N ALA A 790 -18.22 -6.83 3.96
CA ALA A 790 -19.15 -5.97 3.22
C ALA A 790 -19.21 -4.61 3.90
N TYR A 791 -19.12 -3.53 3.13
CA TYR A 791 -19.43 -2.17 3.60
C TYR A 791 -20.64 -1.64 2.83
N GLU A 792 -21.34 -0.68 3.40
CA GLU A 792 -22.48 -0.03 2.76
C GLU A 792 -21.96 1.11 1.88
N ALA A 793 -22.04 0.94 0.55
CA ALA A 793 -21.72 1.97 -0.44
C ALA A 793 -22.97 2.83 -0.71
N VAL A 794 -22.82 4.15 -0.73
CA VAL A 794 -23.94 5.09 -0.97
C VAL A 794 -24.38 5.02 -2.44
N VAL A 795 -25.69 4.82 -2.68
CA VAL A 795 -26.33 4.88 -3.99
C VAL A 795 -26.73 6.32 -4.31
N LYS A 796 -26.28 6.82 -5.45
CA LYS A 796 -26.58 8.18 -5.92
C LYS A 796 -28.07 8.35 -6.22
N ILE A 797 -28.64 9.49 -5.85
CA ILE A 797 -30.00 9.89 -6.22
C ILE A 797 -29.95 10.56 -7.60
N ASP A 798 -30.36 9.85 -8.65
CA ASP A 798 -30.25 10.34 -10.05
C ASP A 798 -31.47 11.14 -10.54
N GLN A 799 -32.48 11.34 -9.70
CA GLN A 799 -33.70 12.08 -10.03
C GLN A 799 -33.92 13.26 -9.08
N PRO A 800 -34.47 14.39 -9.55
CA PRO A 800 -34.87 15.50 -8.68
C PRO A 800 -35.90 15.03 -7.65
N VAL A 801 -35.48 14.86 -6.39
CA VAL A 801 -36.38 14.43 -5.32
C VAL A 801 -37.27 15.56 -4.82
N ALA A 802 -36.92 16.83 -5.06
CA ALA A 802 -37.71 17.99 -4.65
C ALA A 802 -38.58 18.53 -5.78
N LYS A 803 -39.90 18.65 -5.55
CA LYS A 803 -40.87 19.28 -6.45
C LYS A 803 -41.74 20.31 -5.72
N PHE A 804 -42.36 21.22 -6.47
CA PHE A 804 -43.45 22.02 -5.93
C PHE A 804 -44.76 21.23 -5.92
N ASP A 805 -45.67 21.56 -5.01
CA ASP A 805 -47.03 21.00 -4.97
C ASP A 805 -47.75 21.09 -6.32
N THR A 806 -47.58 22.20 -7.05
CA THR A 806 -48.13 22.41 -8.41
C THR A 806 -47.53 21.51 -9.50
N GLU A 807 -46.42 20.82 -9.23
CA GLU A 807 -45.72 19.93 -10.18
C GLU A 807 -46.04 18.45 -9.95
N VAL A 808 -46.83 18.14 -8.92
CA VAL A 808 -47.18 16.78 -8.53
C VAL A 808 -48.62 16.49 -8.92
N SER A 809 -48.79 15.44 -9.74
CA SER A 809 -50.10 14.93 -10.13
C SER A 809 -50.52 13.82 -9.17
N THR A 810 -51.55 14.06 -8.37
CA THR A 810 -52.05 13.12 -7.36
C THR A 810 -52.71 11.87 -7.95
N SER A 811 -53.13 11.90 -9.22
CA SER A 811 -53.74 10.75 -9.91
C SER A 811 -52.73 9.76 -10.52
N THR A 812 -51.43 10.04 -10.44
CA THR A 812 -50.36 9.25 -11.06
C THR A 812 -49.14 9.10 -10.15
N LEU A 813 -49.36 9.05 -8.83
CA LEU A 813 -48.27 8.91 -7.86
C LEU A 813 -47.63 7.53 -7.97
N THR A 814 -46.31 7.50 -8.16
CA THR A 814 -45.50 6.28 -8.29
C THR A 814 -44.54 6.07 -7.12
N SER A 815 -44.55 6.96 -6.13
CA SER A 815 -43.66 6.95 -4.97
C SER A 815 -44.36 7.58 -3.76
N ASP A 816 -43.88 7.26 -2.57
CA ASP A 816 -44.27 7.95 -1.34
C ASP A 816 -43.90 9.43 -1.39
N LEU A 817 -44.55 10.23 -0.52
CA LEU A 817 -44.42 11.68 -0.49
C LEU A 817 -43.98 12.17 0.89
N ILE A 818 -43.13 13.21 0.91
CA ILE A 818 -42.89 14.02 2.10
C ILE A 818 -43.32 15.45 1.77
N LEU A 819 -44.44 15.88 2.34
CA LEU A 819 -45.05 17.17 2.06
C LEU A 819 -44.63 18.20 3.09
N ILE A 820 -43.99 19.28 2.65
CA ILE A 820 -43.38 20.29 3.52
C ILE A 820 -44.10 21.63 3.35
N GLY A 821 -44.48 22.21 4.50
CA GLY A 821 -45.22 23.46 4.62
C GLY A 821 -46.69 23.24 5.02
N GLY A 822 -47.26 24.20 5.74
CA GLY A 822 -48.65 24.13 6.20
C GLY A 822 -49.70 24.22 5.08
N PRO A 823 -50.99 23.95 5.39
CA PRO A 823 -52.09 23.94 4.42
C PRO A 823 -52.40 25.32 3.80
N CYS A 824 -51.75 26.38 4.28
CA CYS A 824 -51.84 27.72 3.71
C CYS A 824 -50.88 27.94 2.53
N VAL A 825 -49.81 27.15 2.43
CA VAL A 825 -48.74 27.34 1.44
C VAL A 825 -48.50 26.11 0.58
N ASN A 826 -49.05 24.96 0.97
CA ASN A 826 -48.96 23.69 0.26
C ASN A 826 -50.38 23.11 0.03
N ASP A 827 -50.83 23.09 -1.22
CA ASP A 827 -52.18 22.67 -1.60
C ASP A 827 -52.42 21.16 -1.42
N LEU A 828 -51.36 20.35 -1.49
CA LEU A 828 -51.44 18.90 -1.21
C LEU A 828 -51.67 18.65 0.27
N VAL A 829 -50.96 19.37 1.14
CA VAL A 829 -51.18 19.31 2.60
C VAL A 829 -52.58 19.77 2.94
N LYS A 830 -53.06 20.87 2.32
CA LYS A 830 -54.44 21.35 2.49
C LYS A 830 -55.48 20.28 2.15
N THR A 831 -55.24 19.51 1.09
CA THR A 831 -56.15 18.47 0.64
C THR A 831 -56.19 17.30 1.62
N LEU A 832 -55.04 16.76 2.03
CA LEU A 832 -54.98 15.65 3.00
C LEU A 832 -55.52 16.03 4.38
N MET A 833 -55.20 17.23 4.85
CA MET A 833 -55.61 17.70 6.16
C MET A 833 -57.10 18.11 6.23
N ALA A 834 -57.75 18.33 5.09
CA ALA A 834 -59.19 18.61 5.05
C ALA A 834 -60.03 17.43 5.56
N ASP A 835 -59.54 16.19 5.39
CA ASP A 835 -60.19 14.98 5.89
C ASP A 835 -60.21 14.93 7.43
N ASP A 836 -59.22 15.58 8.07
CA ASP A 836 -59.17 15.79 9.52
C ASP A 836 -59.97 17.02 10.00
N GLY A 837 -60.65 17.72 9.08
CA GLY A 837 -61.35 18.98 9.36
C GLY A 837 -60.40 20.16 9.59
N ILE A 838 -59.14 20.06 9.14
CA ILE A 838 -58.13 21.10 9.29
C ILE A 838 -58.04 21.93 8.01
N THR A 839 -58.12 23.24 8.18
CA THR A 839 -58.01 24.23 7.13
C THR A 839 -56.90 25.22 7.47
N CYS A 840 -56.48 26.03 6.50
CA CYS A 840 -55.53 27.12 6.76
C CYS A 840 -55.98 28.03 7.92
N ASP A 841 -57.28 28.31 8.05
CA ASP A 841 -57.81 29.23 9.05
C ASP A 841 -57.82 28.67 10.48
N ASN A 842 -57.94 27.33 10.62
CA ASN A 842 -58.01 26.69 11.95
C ASN A 842 -56.72 25.96 12.34
N PHE A 843 -55.73 25.84 11.44
CA PHE A 843 -54.47 25.13 11.66
C PHE A 843 -53.76 25.59 12.95
N TYR A 844 -53.63 26.91 13.16
CA TYR A 844 -53.03 27.46 14.38
C TYR A 844 -53.83 27.16 15.65
N ASN A 845 -55.16 27.10 15.54
CA ASN A 845 -56.01 26.85 16.68
C ASN A 845 -55.89 25.39 17.15
N THR A 846 -55.67 24.47 16.21
CA THR A 846 -55.52 23.04 16.47
C THR A 846 -54.10 22.65 16.87
N TYR A 847 -53.10 23.06 16.10
CA TYR A 847 -51.73 22.56 16.22
C TYR A 847 -50.72 23.59 16.68
N LYS A 848 -51.11 24.79 17.14
CA LYS A 848 -50.27 25.88 17.71
C LYS A 848 -48.90 26.13 17.03
N THR A 849 -47.94 25.22 17.17
CA THR A 849 -46.62 25.25 16.53
C THR A 849 -46.55 24.46 15.22
N GLY A 850 -47.18 23.29 15.13
CA GLY A 850 -47.30 22.50 13.91
C GLY A 850 -47.48 21.00 14.15
N VAL A 851 -47.41 20.23 13.05
CA VAL A 851 -47.72 18.79 13.02
C VAL A 851 -46.75 18.03 12.10
N ILE A 852 -46.38 16.83 12.52
CA ILE A 852 -45.82 15.76 11.70
C ILE A 852 -46.86 14.65 11.69
N LYS A 853 -47.37 14.24 10.53
CA LYS A 853 -48.39 13.19 10.45
C LYS A 853 -48.26 12.38 9.18
N GLU A 854 -48.35 11.07 9.32
CA GLU A 854 -48.38 10.12 8.22
C GLU A 854 -49.82 9.85 7.76
N TYR A 855 -50.04 9.86 6.45
CA TYR A 855 -51.28 9.48 5.79
C TYR A 855 -51.03 8.27 4.90
N THR A 856 -51.53 7.11 5.31
CA THR A 856 -51.51 5.89 4.49
C THR A 856 -52.52 6.02 3.34
N ASN A 857 -52.18 5.51 2.15
CA ASN A 857 -53.04 5.60 0.96
C ASN A 857 -53.45 7.04 0.61
N ALA A 858 -52.48 7.97 0.70
CA ALA A 858 -52.67 9.37 0.40
C ALA A 858 -53.22 9.56 -1.01
N PHE A 859 -54.25 10.40 -1.14
CA PHE A 859 -54.94 10.66 -2.42
C PHE A 859 -55.49 9.40 -3.12
N GLU A 860 -55.81 8.34 -2.38
CA GLU A 860 -56.28 7.05 -2.91
C GLU A 860 -55.28 6.35 -3.87
N SER A 861 -53.99 6.71 -3.77
CA SER A 861 -52.94 6.28 -4.70
C SER A 861 -52.24 4.96 -4.33
N GLY A 862 -52.51 4.43 -3.14
CA GLY A 862 -51.77 3.33 -2.52
C GLY A 862 -50.42 3.73 -1.91
N GLN A 863 -49.98 4.99 -2.09
CA GLN A 863 -48.74 5.53 -1.52
C GLN A 863 -48.97 6.20 -0.16
N THR A 864 -47.91 6.38 0.61
CA THR A 864 -47.91 7.06 1.91
C THR A 864 -47.44 8.51 1.76
N ALA A 865 -48.04 9.43 2.51
CA ALA A 865 -47.60 10.82 2.59
C ALA A 865 -47.28 11.24 4.02
N LEU A 866 -46.04 11.66 4.27
CA LEU A 866 -45.62 12.29 5.53
C LEU A 866 -45.78 13.80 5.42
N VAL A 867 -46.69 14.38 6.20
CA VAL A 867 -46.89 15.83 6.29
C VAL A 867 -45.98 16.40 7.36
N VAL A 868 -45.22 17.43 7.01
CA VAL A 868 -44.37 18.24 7.91
C VAL A 868 -44.79 19.69 7.80
N ALA A 869 -45.70 20.12 8.68
CA ALA A 869 -46.40 21.39 8.58
C ALA A 869 -46.21 22.23 9.84
N GLY A 870 -45.48 23.34 9.74
CA GLY A 870 -45.39 24.37 10.78
C GLY A 870 -46.41 25.49 10.60
N TRP A 871 -46.75 26.19 11.69
CA TRP A 871 -47.52 27.44 11.59
C TRP A 871 -46.67 28.58 11.01
N THR A 872 -45.42 28.68 11.47
CA THR A 872 -44.41 29.56 10.86
C THR A 872 -43.36 28.75 10.11
N ALA A 873 -42.65 29.39 9.19
CA ALA A 873 -41.58 28.73 8.44
C ALA A 873 -40.41 28.26 9.34
N ALA A 874 -40.22 28.91 10.50
CA ALA A 874 -39.27 28.45 11.52
C ALA A 874 -39.75 27.17 12.21
N ASP A 875 -41.06 27.06 12.47
CA ASP A 875 -41.65 25.85 13.04
C ASP A 875 -41.55 24.67 12.08
N THR A 876 -41.81 24.87 10.78
CA THR A 876 -41.65 23.82 9.76
C THR A 876 -40.22 23.29 9.75
N ARG A 877 -39.21 24.17 9.82
CA ARG A 877 -37.81 23.75 9.87
C ARG A 877 -37.46 22.99 11.15
N ASN A 878 -38.01 23.41 12.31
CA ASN A 878 -37.83 22.69 13.57
C ASN A 878 -38.47 21.30 13.54
N LEU A 879 -39.63 21.16 12.87
CA LEU A 879 -40.28 19.88 12.66
C LEU A 879 -39.49 19.00 11.69
N ALA A 880 -38.94 19.57 10.61
CA ALA A 880 -38.05 18.85 9.70
C ALA A 880 -36.83 18.27 10.43
N ALA A 881 -36.23 19.03 11.35
CA ALA A 881 -35.13 18.55 12.20
C ALA A 881 -35.55 17.39 13.16
N LYS A 882 -36.83 17.28 13.51
CA LYS A 882 -37.36 16.14 14.28
C LYS A 882 -37.58 14.92 13.40
N VAL A 883 -38.05 15.11 12.16
CA VAL A 883 -38.19 14.04 11.16
C VAL A 883 -36.84 13.39 10.86
N MET A 884 -35.78 14.20 10.68
CA MET A 884 -34.40 13.71 10.54
C MET A 884 -33.92 12.83 11.70
N LYS A 885 -34.50 13.02 12.90
CA LYS A 885 -34.19 12.22 14.10
C LYS A 885 -35.12 11.01 14.26
N GLY A 886 -35.94 10.69 13.26
CA GLY A 886 -36.85 9.53 13.24
C GLY A 886 -38.24 9.80 13.80
N THR A 887 -38.67 11.06 13.96
CA THR A 887 -40.04 11.36 14.41
C THR A 887 -41.00 11.38 13.22
N LEU A 888 -41.94 10.43 13.14
CA LEU A 888 -42.97 10.36 12.09
C LEU A 888 -44.38 10.81 12.55
N ASP A 889 -44.55 11.05 13.84
CA ASP A 889 -45.80 11.58 14.41
C ASP A 889 -45.48 12.61 15.50
N TYR A 890 -46.07 13.79 15.37
CA TYR A 890 -45.93 14.90 16.32
C TYR A 890 -47.08 15.89 16.15
N SER A 891 -47.65 16.38 17.24
CA SER A 891 -48.57 17.52 17.23
C SER A 891 -48.33 18.39 18.47
N ALA A 892 -48.32 19.72 18.33
CA ALA A 892 -48.11 20.61 19.48
C ALA A 892 -48.70 22.01 19.34
#